data_AF-A0A1E4FNQ8-F1
#
_entry.id   AF-A0A1E4FNQ8-F1
#
_cell.length_a   1.000
_cell.length_b   1.000
_cell.length_c   1.000
_cell.angle_alpha   90.00
_cell.angle_beta   90.00
_cell.angle_gamma   90.00
#
_symmetry.space_group_name_H-M   'P 1'
#
loop_
_entity.id
_entity.type
_entity.pdbx_description
1 polymer ?
#
loop_
_entity_poly.entity_id
_entity_poly.type
_entity_poly.pdbx_seq_one_letter_code
_entity_poly.pdbx_strand_id
1 'polypeptide(L)'
;MRPQPNRLPADAARGFAGAQIDRDRPLRFRLDGREVSGFAGDTILSAALASGIDTLGRHGDTPVGLTSRSAPAVSHASLSGDPQRALPMARTPALDGAEIVTLGGKRIGALARLFQPGRTLGLPLEQAHVLDQPWRAVPGAPSATTDLVVIGGGVAGLSAALAAARAGLAVTLIEAGARLGGHSGLFGTQDGEDSPEESMARLSADIAANAAINVMVCTRAFAVRSGLVRAHRVEIVNGAAHGSVIDIATRQIIIATGALERLPIFAGNRLPGVIGTLDAYELASRFGVWAGRNALVATSSNPAYRLAMLASDAGIAIDRIFDTRPHPASRFIEFSRAYGMVQSPGTGPVAVTIAKAGGAIAVEIDRPETEPISSERLLACGGWQPDLTLWHVAGGKSQWHGLHHRLEAVGQLDSIVLAGSAAGQLSRRGCIQGGADAVDQLLGRTRRPIDDLVIDPLYETPDAATYVAAPRDGAAPTFLDAGRQLLPRPAPPRRRWPLPFRRPLAQGLTSLSEAPQPLAICDVAAGVDLGLIPPDAAGVVAQERVALVPLALPSPAPDGTDKAPIRPEDVPTYLAGRFGADARVVRLTPDEERSLETGSLLYRSSDIDQPLLAIGVVLRPADRGAIALVAKHAIRTGLPVSVRDRGRAIPAKLEVLEEA
;
A
#
# COMPACT_ATOMS: atom_id res chain seq x y z
N MET A 1 -12.77 -18.63 27.18
CA MET A 1 -12.34 -17.96 25.93
C MET A 1 -12.91 -18.75 24.75
N ARG A 2 -13.40 -18.12 23.68
CA ARG A 2 -13.77 -18.89 22.47
C ARG A 2 -12.51 -19.48 21.84
N PRO A 3 -12.59 -20.62 21.15
CA PRO A 3 -11.44 -21.19 20.46
C PRO A 3 -10.89 -20.20 19.43
N GLN A 4 -9.56 -20.07 19.40
CA GLN A 4 -8.83 -19.31 18.39
C GLN A 4 -8.13 -20.32 17.46
N PRO A 5 -8.85 -20.86 16.44
CA PRO A 5 -8.36 -21.99 15.65
C PRO A 5 -7.07 -21.70 14.87
N ASN A 6 -6.76 -20.43 14.64
CA ASN A 6 -5.59 -20.00 13.89
C ASN A 6 -4.49 -19.43 14.79
N ARG A 7 -4.57 -19.63 16.12
CA ARG A 7 -3.50 -19.20 17.03
C ARG A 7 -2.56 -20.36 17.32
N LEU A 8 -1.28 -20.13 17.06
CA LEU A 8 -0.20 -21.04 17.39
C LEU A 8 -0.08 -21.20 18.91
N PRO A 9 0.41 -22.36 19.37
CA PRO A 9 0.59 -22.62 20.79
C PRO A 9 1.69 -21.70 21.38
N ALA A 10 1.72 -21.58 22.71
CA ALA A 10 2.63 -20.67 23.41
C ALA A 10 4.11 -21.10 23.31
N ASP A 11 4.35 -22.39 23.07
CA ASP A 11 5.65 -23.02 22.88
C ASP A 11 6.06 -23.15 21.40
N ALA A 12 5.32 -22.51 20.48
CA ALA A 12 5.67 -22.49 19.06
C ALA A 12 7.11 -21.95 18.87
N ALA A 13 7.95 -22.74 18.21
CA ALA A 13 9.37 -22.47 18.07
C ALA A 13 9.66 -21.20 17.25
N ARG A 14 10.93 -20.79 17.23
CA ARG A 14 11.47 -19.73 16.37
C ARG A 14 10.72 -18.39 16.44
N GLY A 15 10.20 -18.06 17.62
CA GLY A 15 9.54 -16.77 17.87
C GLY A 15 8.11 -16.68 17.32
N PHE A 16 7.51 -17.79 16.88
CA PHE A 16 6.13 -17.81 16.37
C PHE A 16 5.06 -17.90 17.47
N ALA A 17 5.45 -17.78 18.74
CA ALA A 17 4.54 -17.69 19.87
C ALA A 17 3.79 -16.34 19.96
N GLY A 18 4.19 -15.34 19.17
CA GLY A 18 3.61 -14.00 19.14
C GLY A 18 4.28 -13.04 20.13
N ALA A 19 5.38 -12.42 19.71
CA ALA A 19 6.20 -11.54 20.56
C ALA A 19 5.51 -10.23 21.01
N GLN A 20 4.35 -9.90 20.44
CA GLN A 20 3.63 -8.65 20.74
C GLN A 20 2.35 -8.85 21.56
N ILE A 21 1.99 -10.08 21.89
CA ILE A 21 0.81 -10.38 22.72
C ILE A 21 1.22 -10.80 24.13
N ASP A 22 0.33 -10.54 25.08
CA ASP A 22 0.42 -11.01 26.46
C ASP A 22 -0.64 -12.11 26.69
N ARG A 23 -0.17 -13.36 26.71
CA ARG A 23 -1.04 -14.55 26.82
C ARG A 23 -1.69 -14.71 28.19
N ASP A 24 -1.17 -14.02 29.21
CA ASP A 24 -1.72 -14.03 30.57
C ASP A 24 -2.86 -13.01 30.73
N ARG A 25 -3.07 -12.15 29.73
CA ARG A 25 -4.10 -11.12 29.70
C ARG A 25 -5.10 -11.34 28.55
N PRO A 26 -5.98 -12.34 28.65
CA PRO A 26 -7.02 -12.58 27.65
C PRO A 26 -8.03 -11.43 27.64
N LEU A 27 -8.58 -11.14 26.46
CA LEU A 27 -9.62 -10.14 26.26
C LEU A 27 -10.72 -10.64 25.32
N ARG A 28 -11.88 -9.99 25.37
CA ARG A 28 -13.02 -10.23 24.47
C ARG A 28 -13.61 -8.92 24.01
N PHE A 29 -13.97 -8.84 22.74
CA PHE A 29 -14.64 -7.68 22.16
C PHE A 29 -15.67 -8.13 21.12
N ARG A 30 -16.50 -7.20 20.64
CA ARG A 30 -17.45 -7.46 19.55
C ARG A 30 -16.98 -6.82 18.26
N LEU A 31 -16.94 -7.60 17.18
CA LEU A 31 -16.74 -7.13 15.81
C LEU A 31 -17.99 -7.45 14.99
N ASP A 32 -18.67 -6.42 14.50
CA ASP A 32 -19.93 -6.57 13.75
C ASP A 32 -21.00 -7.36 14.53
N GLY A 33 -20.99 -7.20 15.85
CA GLY A 33 -21.86 -7.91 16.79
C GLY A 33 -21.43 -9.34 17.12
N ARG A 34 -20.33 -9.84 16.56
CA ARG A 34 -19.76 -11.16 16.86
C ARG A 34 -18.73 -11.06 17.98
N GLU A 35 -18.81 -11.94 18.96
CA GLU A 35 -17.79 -12.04 20.00
C GLU A 35 -16.48 -12.61 19.43
N VAL A 36 -15.40 -11.86 19.59
CA VAL A 36 -14.03 -12.21 19.19
C VAL A 36 -13.18 -12.29 20.45
N SER A 37 -12.36 -13.35 20.56
CA SER A 37 -11.41 -13.51 21.66
C SER A 37 -10.01 -13.12 21.20
N GLY A 38 -9.23 -12.54 22.10
CA GLY A 38 -7.87 -12.05 21.85
C GLY A 38 -7.03 -12.04 23.10
N PHE A 39 -5.83 -11.49 22.98
CA PHE A 39 -4.92 -11.20 24.08
C PHE A 39 -4.55 -9.72 24.06
N ALA A 40 -4.19 -9.15 25.21
CA ALA A 40 -3.62 -7.81 25.23
C ALA A 40 -2.41 -7.75 24.28
N GLY A 41 -2.34 -6.70 23.44
CA GLY A 41 -1.35 -6.57 22.37
C GLY A 41 -1.84 -7.03 21.00
N ASP A 42 -2.93 -7.80 20.90
CA ASP A 42 -3.61 -8.00 19.62
C ASP A 42 -4.13 -6.67 19.06
N THR A 43 -4.13 -6.58 17.74
CA THR A 43 -4.99 -5.64 17.00
C THR A 43 -6.36 -6.27 16.74
N ILE A 44 -7.33 -5.46 16.31
CA ILE A 44 -8.64 -5.97 15.87
C ILE A 44 -8.46 -6.99 14.73
N LEU A 45 -7.54 -6.74 13.80
CA LEU A 45 -7.23 -7.66 12.70
C LEU A 45 -6.63 -8.99 13.19
N SER A 46 -5.58 -8.94 14.02
CA SER A 46 -4.91 -10.18 14.47
C SER A 46 -5.85 -11.05 15.31
N ALA A 47 -6.66 -10.45 16.17
CA ALA A 47 -7.64 -11.20 16.97
C ALA A 47 -8.75 -11.81 16.10
N ALA A 48 -9.21 -11.09 15.06
CA ALA A 48 -10.18 -11.60 14.10
C ALA A 48 -9.63 -12.79 13.30
N LEU A 49 -8.41 -12.66 12.77
CA LEU A 49 -7.72 -13.73 12.03
C LEU A 49 -7.46 -14.94 12.94
N ALA A 50 -6.99 -14.73 14.17
CA ALA A 50 -6.80 -15.79 15.18
C ALA A 50 -8.10 -16.55 15.48
N SER A 51 -9.23 -15.84 15.48
CA SER A 51 -10.57 -16.39 15.73
C SER A 51 -11.22 -17.04 14.50
N GLY A 52 -10.52 -17.10 13.36
CA GLY A 52 -11.01 -17.75 12.14
C GLY A 52 -11.73 -16.84 11.14
N ILE A 53 -11.77 -15.53 11.37
CA ILE A 53 -12.32 -14.56 10.41
C ILE A 53 -11.23 -14.23 9.39
N ASP A 54 -11.18 -14.98 8.28
CA ASP A 54 -10.13 -14.90 7.26
C ASP A 54 -10.62 -14.46 5.88
N THR A 55 -11.90 -14.09 5.76
CA THR A 55 -12.50 -13.64 4.49
C THR A 55 -12.95 -12.19 4.61
N LEU A 56 -12.41 -11.31 3.78
CA LEU A 56 -12.78 -9.90 3.72
C LEU A 56 -14.22 -9.69 3.23
N GLY A 57 -14.59 -10.40 2.18
CA GLY A 57 -15.86 -10.18 1.48
C GLY A 57 -15.93 -10.98 0.19
N ARG A 58 -16.78 -10.54 -0.74
CA ARG A 58 -16.87 -11.14 -2.08
C ARG A 58 -16.73 -10.09 -3.18
N HIS A 59 -15.99 -10.45 -4.22
CA HIS A 59 -15.93 -9.76 -5.50
C HIS A 59 -16.66 -10.64 -6.52
N GLY A 60 -17.86 -10.23 -6.92
CA GLY A 60 -18.85 -11.09 -7.58
C GLY A 60 -19.18 -12.30 -6.70
N ASP A 61 -19.05 -13.48 -7.27
CA ASP A 61 -19.22 -14.75 -6.54
C ASP A 61 -17.94 -15.24 -5.86
N THR A 62 -16.79 -14.57 -6.02
CA THR A 62 -15.52 -15.06 -5.47
C THR A 62 -15.21 -14.43 -4.11
N PRO A 63 -14.95 -15.22 -3.06
CA PRO A 63 -14.50 -14.67 -1.78
C PRO A 63 -13.06 -14.13 -1.89
N VAL A 64 -12.77 -13.10 -1.12
CA VAL A 64 -11.43 -12.49 -1.04
C VAL A 64 -10.90 -12.64 0.39
N GLY A 65 -9.65 -13.09 0.52
CA GLY A 65 -8.97 -13.26 1.80
C GLY A 65 -8.76 -11.93 2.54
N LEU A 66 -8.88 -11.96 3.86
CA LEU A 66 -8.57 -10.84 4.74
C LEU A 66 -7.06 -10.83 5.05
N THR A 67 -6.38 -9.73 4.74
CA THR A 67 -4.94 -9.54 4.98
C THR A 67 -4.65 -8.19 5.63
N SER A 68 -3.46 -8.01 6.21
CA SER A 68 -2.93 -6.72 6.71
C SER A 68 -3.00 -5.63 5.63
N ARG A 69 -2.63 -5.97 4.39
CA ARG A 69 -2.58 -5.06 3.23
C ARG A 69 -3.96 -4.59 2.76
N SER A 70 -5.02 -5.34 3.05
CA SER A 70 -6.40 -5.06 2.60
C SER A 70 -7.42 -4.88 3.72
N ALA A 71 -6.99 -4.91 4.98
CA ALA A 71 -7.87 -4.80 6.13
C ALA A 71 -8.70 -3.50 6.09
N PRO A 72 -10.02 -3.56 6.30
CA PRO A 72 -10.91 -2.40 6.17
C PRO A 72 -10.67 -1.38 7.28
N ALA A 73 -11.31 -0.22 7.14
CA ALA A 73 -11.48 0.70 8.26
C ALA A 73 -12.57 0.16 9.20
N VAL A 74 -12.44 0.43 10.49
CA VAL A 74 -13.39 0.08 11.54
C VAL A 74 -13.72 1.32 12.36
N SER A 75 -14.75 1.27 13.19
CA SER A 75 -15.03 2.31 14.16
C SER A 75 -15.69 1.72 15.40
N HIS A 76 -15.65 2.45 16.51
CA HIS A 76 -16.51 2.16 17.64
C HIS A 76 -17.98 2.26 17.21
N ALA A 77 -18.82 1.31 17.64
CA ALA A 77 -20.21 1.20 17.18
C ALA A 77 -21.02 2.50 17.41
N SER A 78 -20.77 3.19 18.52
CA SER A 78 -21.40 4.48 18.86
C SER A 78 -20.94 5.66 17.99
N LEU A 79 -19.80 5.54 17.31
CA LEU A 79 -19.16 6.59 16.52
C LEU A 79 -19.09 6.25 15.02
N SER A 80 -19.79 5.20 14.57
CA SER A 80 -19.66 4.67 13.20
C SER A 80 -20.06 5.65 12.09
N GLY A 81 -20.77 6.72 12.45
CA GLY A 81 -21.20 7.77 11.52
C GLY A 81 -20.18 8.90 11.34
N ASP A 82 -19.10 8.93 12.12
CA ASP A 82 -18.09 9.98 12.07
C ASP A 82 -16.80 9.48 11.38
N PRO A 83 -16.51 9.95 10.15
CA PRO A 83 -15.28 9.62 9.43
C PRO A 83 -13.99 9.96 10.19
N GLN A 84 -14.01 10.96 11.07
CA GLN A 84 -12.84 11.35 11.88
C GLN A 84 -12.53 10.33 12.98
N ARG A 85 -13.50 9.47 13.30
CA ARG A 85 -13.39 8.38 14.28
C ARG A 85 -13.16 7.03 13.61
N ALA A 86 -12.91 7.01 12.31
CA ALA A 86 -12.52 5.81 11.61
C ALA A 86 -11.10 5.39 12.02
N LEU A 87 -10.92 4.09 12.23
CA LEU A 87 -9.69 3.50 12.71
C LEU A 87 -9.21 2.41 11.73
N PRO A 88 -7.90 2.27 11.49
CA PRO A 88 -7.35 1.16 10.72
C PRO A 88 -7.43 -0.15 11.51
N MET A 89 -8.16 -1.16 11.01
CA MET A 89 -8.33 -2.46 11.70
C MET A 89 -7.00 -3.12 12.08
N ALA A 90 -6.00 -3.05 11.18
CA ALA A 90 -4.68 -3.65 11.35
C ALA A 90 -3.76 -2.95 12.38
N ARG A 91 -4.15 -1.77 12.87
CA ARG A 91 -3.35 -0.94 13.79
C ARG A 91 -4.09 -0.60 15.08
N THR A 92 -5.38 -0.89 15.14
CA THR A 92 -6.22 -0.57 16.29
C THR A 92 -6.09 -1.69 17.31
N PRO A 93 -5.61 -1.42 18.54
CA PRO A 93 -5.56 -2.43 19.58
C PRO A 93 -6.93 -3.03 19.86
N ALA A 94 -7.00 -4.34 20.06
CA ALA A 94 -8.18 -4.98 20.62
C ALA A 94 -8.26 -4.62 22.11
N LEU A 95 -9.43 -4.14 22.55
CA LEU A 95 -9.67 -3.73 23.92
C LEU A 95 -10.82 -4.54 24.49
N ASP A 96 -10.71 -4.97 25.75
CA ASP A 96 -11.75 -5.75 26.41
C ASP A 96 -13.07 -4.97 26.48
N GLY A 97 -14.18 -5.64 26.17
CA GLY A 97 -15.52 -5.06 26.13
C GLY A 97 -15.79 -4.12 24.94
N ALA A 98 -14.83 -3.84 24.06
CA ALA A 98 -15.04 -2.91 22.96
C ALA A 98 -16.11 -3.40 21.97
N GLU A 99 -16.95 -2.48 21.47
CA GLU A 99 -17.88 -2.75 20.38
C GLU A 99 -17.41 -2.03 19.12
N ILE A 100 -17.02 -2.83 18.14
CA ILE A 100 -16.42 -2.40 16.87
C ILE A 100 -17.32 -2.81 15.72
N VAL A 101 -17.44 -1.93 14.74
CA VAL A 101 -18.08 -2.20 13.45
C VAL A 101 -17.12 -1.97 12.30
N THR A 102 -17.21 -2.81 11.27
CA THR A 102 -16.49 -2.66 10.01
C THR A 102 -17.18 -1.59 9.16
N LEU A 103 -16.42 -0.62 8.64
CA LEU A 103 -16.94 0.39 7.73
C LEU A 103 -17.07 -0.19 6.30
N GLY A 104 -18.05 0.30 5.53
CA GLY A 104 -18.34 -0.19 4.18
C GLY A 104 -19.18 -1.48 4.11
N GLY A 105 -19.51 -2.08 5.26
CA GLY A 105 -20.43 -3.22 5.33
C GLY A 105 -21.90 -2.81 5.39
N LYS A 106 -22.81 -3.64 4.85
CA LYS A 106 -24.25 -3.48 5.11
C LYS A 106 -24.51 -3.74 6.59
N ARG A 107 -25.30 -2.87 7.26
CA ARG A 107 -25.80 -3.15 8.62
C ARG A 107 -26.70 -4.39 8.57
N ILE A 108 -26.15 -5.54 8.97
CA ILE A 108 -26.92 -6.78 9.05
C ILE A 108 -27.82 -6.71 10.30
N GLY A 109 -29.13 -6.88 10.09
CA GLY A 109 -30.12 -6.95 11.18
C GLY A 109 -29.86 -8.15 12.11
N ALA A 110 -30.33 -8.06 13.36
CA ALA A 110 -30.01 -9.03 14.42
C ALA A 110 -30.26 -10.50 14.01
N LEU A 111 -31.35 -10.77 13.29
CA LEU A 111 -31.70 -12.12 12.83
C LEU A 111 -30.73 -12.66 11.78
N ALA A 112 -30.26 -11.83 10.86
CA ALA A 112 -29.33 -12.22 9.81
C ALA A 112 -27.89 -12.43 10.32
N ARG A 113 -27.55 -11.90 11.51
CA ARG A 113 -26.26 -12.17 12.18
C ARG A 113 -26.12 -13.62 12.65
N LEU A 114 -27.22 -14.30 12.95
CA LEU A 114 -27.23 -15.72 13.32
C LEU A 114 -26.84 -16.64 12.15
N PHE A 115 -27.00 -16.16 10.91
CA PHE A 115 -26.74 -16.92 9.69
C PHE A 115 -25.49 -16.46 8.92
N GLN A 116 -24.75 -15.46 9.41
CA GLN A 116 -23.52 -15.06 8.76
C GLN A 116 -22.45 -16.15 8.92
N PRO A 117 -21.78 -16.58 7.83
CA PRO A 117 -20.69 -17.53 7.94
C PRO A 117 -19.60 -16.94 8.85
N GLY A 118 -19.23 -17.68 9.90
CA GLY A 118 -18.33 -17.20 10.95
C GLY A 118 -16.95 -16.72 10.48
N ARG A 119 -16.58 -16.98 9.21
CA ARG A 119 -15.27 -16.68 8.62
C ARG A 119 -15.17 -15.35 7.87
N THR A 120 -16.28 -14.65 7.59
CA THR A 120 -16.26 -13.48 6.70
C THR A 120 -16.71 -12.18 7.34
N LEU A 121 -16.09 -11.05 7.00
CA LEU A 121 -16.60 -9.71 7.31
C LEU A 121 -17.80 -9.31 6.42
N GLY A 122 -18.01 -10.02 5.31
CA GLY A 122 -19.20 -9.87 4.47
C GLY A 122 -19.23 -8.58 3.63
N LEU A 123 -18.07 -8.00 3.30
CA LEU A 123 -18.01 -6.78 2.51
C LEU A 123 -18.36 -7.03 1.02
N PRO A 124 -19.17 -6.15 0.39
CA PRO A 124 -19.50 -6.23 -1.04
C PRO A 124 -18.43 -5.53 -1.88
N LEU A 125 -17.36 -6.24 -2.26
CA LEU A 125 -16.12 -5.63 -2.77
C LEU A 125 -16.21 -5.02 -4.18
N GLU A 126 -17.31 -5.21 -4.89
CA GLU A 126 -17.58 -4.53 -6.17
C GLU A 126 -18.13 -3.11 -5.98
N GLN A 127 -18.55 -2.75 -4.76
CA GLN A 127 -18.97 -1.39 -4.48
C GLN A 127 -17.75 -0.47 -4.40
N ALA A 128 -17.87 0.73 -4.97
CA ALA A 128 -16.86 1.76 -4.81
C ALA A 128 -16.68 2.11 -3.33
N HIS A 129 -15.48 2.52 -2.94
CA HIS A 129 -15.18 3.09 -1.62
C HIS A 129 -15.27 2.12 -0.41
N VAL A 130 -15.37 0.81 -0.63
CA VAL A 130 -15.50 -0.18 0.47
C VAL A 130 -14.26 -0.23 1.37
N LEU A 131 -13.07 -0.05 0.79
CA LEU A 131 -11.80 -0.07 1.52
C LEU A 131 -11.18 1.32 1.67
N ASP A 132 -12.00 2.36 1.71
CA ASP A 132 -11.52 3.71 1.91
C ASP A 132 -10.79 3.89 3.24
N GLN A 133 -9.97 4.94 3.30
CA GLN A 133 -9.24 5.36 4.49
C GLN A 133 -9.74 6.76 4.86
N PRO A 134 -10.87 6.88 5.60
CA PRO A 134 -11.54 8.17 5.79
C PRO A 134 -10.64 9.24 6.40
N TRP A 135 -9.70 8.83 7.28
CA TRP A 135 -8.70 9.72 7.87
C TRP A 135 -7.77 10.40 6.85
N ARG A 136 -7.63 9.90 5.61
CA ARG A 136 -6.80 10.58 4.59
C ARG A 136 -7.38 11.93 4.16
N ALA A 137 -8.70 12.11 4.27
CA ALA A 137 -9.38 13.35 3.96
C ALA A 137 -9.45 14.32 5.16
N VAL A 138 -9.02 13.88 6.34
CA VAL A 138 -9.07 14.69 7.56
C VAL A 138 -7.85 15.63 7.61
N PRO A 139 -8.03 16.94 7.83
CA PRO A 139 -6.92 17.86 8.06
C PRO A 139 -6.09 17.44 9.27
N GLY A 140 -4.78 17.66 9.22
CA GLY A 140 -3.90 17.38 10.35
C GLY A 140 -3.97 18.46 11.42
N ALA A 141 -4.08 18.05 12.67
CA ALA A 141 -3.86 18.92 13.81
C ALA A 141 -2.34 19.19 13.95
N PRO A 142 -1.91 20.43 14.22
CA PRO A 142 -0.50 20.73 14.43
C PRO A 142 0.11 19.88 15.56
N SER A 143 1.27 19.29 15.30
CA SER A 143 2.11 18.59 16.27
C SER A 143 3.38 19.40 16.54
N ALA A 144 4.15 19.00 17.56
CA ALA A 144 5.44 19.61 17.86
C ALA A 144 6.38 19.60 16.63
N THR A 145 7.03 20.73 16.37
CA THR A 145 8.07 20.88 15.35
C THR A 145 9.31 20.10 15.74
N THR A 146 10.00 19.51 14.76
CA THR A 146 11.25 18.75 14.94
C THR A 146 12.24 19.13 13.85
N ASP A 147 13.54 18.89 14.05
CA ASP A 147 14.53 19.17 12.99
C ASP A 147 14.42 18.14 11.86
N LEU A 148 14.24 16.87 12.22
CA LEU A 148 14.16 15.73 11.32
C LEU A 148 13.01 14.79 11.69
N VAL A 149 12.24 14.36 10.69
CA VAL A 149 11.33 13.21 10.81
C VAL A 149 11.93 12.01 10.09
N VAL A 150 11.97 10.86 10.78
CA VAL A 150 12.31 9.56 10.17
C VAL A 150 11.04 8.71 10.10
N ILE A 151 10.68 8.25 8.90
CA ILE A 151 9.47 7.47 8.63
C ILE A 151 9.82 5.99 8.46
N GLY A 152 9.52 5.17 9.47
CA GLY A 152 9.74 3.73 9.49
C GLY A 152 10.70 3.30 10.61
N GLY A 153 10.27 2.37 11.46
CA GLY A 153 10.99 1.86 12.63
C GLY A 153 11.75 0.54 12.38
N GLY A 154 12.17 0.28 11.14
CA GLY A 154 13.08 -0.81 10.79
C GLY A 154 14.56 -0.42 10.93
N VAL A 155 15.48 -1.36 10.67
CA VAL A 155 16.93 -1.15 10.85
C VAL A 155 17.48 0.14 10.21
N ALA A 156 17.00 0.51 9.02
CA ALA A 156 17.42 1.73 8.33
C ALA A 156 16.95 2.99 9.06
N GLY A 157 15.69 3.03 9.49
CA GLY A 157 15.14 4.17 10.21
C GLY A 157 15.72 4.32 11.62
N LEU A 158 15.97 3.22 12.33
CA LEU A 158 16.66 3.28 13.63
C LEU A 158 18.10 3.80 13.46
N SER A 159 18.82 3.31 12.45
CA SER A 159 20.17 3.80 12.14
C SER A 159 20.16 5.29 11.79
N ALA A 160 19.23 5.73 10.94
CA ALA A 160 19.06 7.13 10.57
C ALA A 160 18.74 8.02 11.77
N ALA A 161 17.82 7.61 12.64
CA ALA A 161 17.46 8.37 13.84
C ALA A 161 18.65 8.52 14.80
N LEU A 162 19.41 7.45 15.02
CA LEU A 162 20.62 7.49 15.85
C LEU A 162 21.72 8.34 15.24
N ALA A 163 21.96 8.25 13.93
CA ALA A 163 22.95 9.07 13.24
C ALA A 163 22.59 10.56 13.29
N ALA A 164 21.32 10.90 13.09
CA ALA A 164 20.82 12.27 13.20
C ALA A 164 20.91 12.83 14.63
N ALA A 165 20.55 12.04 15.64
CA ALA A 165 20.71 12.45 17.03
C ALA A 165 22.17 12.68 17.40
N ARG A 166 23.10 11.84 16.92
CA ARG A 166 24.56 12.06 17.08
C ARG A 166 25.04 13.32 16.35
N ALA A 167 24.36 13.72 15.29
CA ALA A 167 24.62 14.98 14.59
C ALA A 167 24.00 16.20 15.30
N GLY A 168 23.33 16.01 16.45
CA GLY A 168 22.76 17.08 17.27
C GLY A 168 21.34 17.50 16.88
N LEU A 169 20.64 16.73 16.03
CA LEU A 169 19.29 17.04 15.60
C LEU A 169 18.24 16.49 16.58
N ALA A 170 17.16 17.24 16.78
CA ALA A 170 15.94 16.71 17.40
C ALA A 170 15.17 15.86 16.37
N VAL A 171 14.96 14.58 16.70
CA VAL A 171 14.39 13.59 15.77
C VAL A 171 13.02 13.13 16.24
N THR A 172 12.06 13.11 15.32
CA THR A 172 10.83 12.34 15.51
C THR A 172 10.85 11.10 14.63
N LEU A 173 10.91 9.92 15.25
CA LEU A 173 10.83 8.62 14.58
C LEU A 173 9.39 8.13 14.60
N ILE A 174 8.76 7.98 13.44
CA ILE A 174 7.38 7.47 13.33
C ILE A 174 7.35 6.02 12.83
N GLU A 175 6.54 5.18 13.48
CA GLU A 175 6.35 3.77 13.13
C GLU A 175 4.86 3.43 13.09
N ALA A 176 4.43 2.75 12.03
CA ALA A 176 3.03 2.42 11.80
C ALA A 176 2.49 1.37 12.79
N GLY A 177 3.30 0.38 13.16
CA GLY A 177 3.00 -0.66 14.14
C GLY A 177 3.16 -0.19 15.59
N ALA A 178 2.79 -1.07 16.53
CA ALA A 178 2.88 -0.79 17.96
C ALA A 178 4.30 -0.91 18.53
N ARG A 179 5.25 -1.46 17.77
CA ARG A 179 6.65 -1.68 18.18
C ARG A 179 7.60 -1.42 17.00
N LEU A 180 8.82 -1.00 17.32
CA LEU A 180 9.94 -0.95 16.38
C LEU A 180 10.38 -2.39 16.01
N GLY A 181 11.03 -2.56 14.86
CA GLY A 181 11.38 -3.91 14.38
C GLY A 181 11.64 -4.00 12.89
N GLY A 182 10.74 -3.43 12.08
CA GLY A 182 10.69 -3.69 10.66
C GLY A 182 10.57 -5.19 10.34
N HIS A 183 11.22 -5.63 9.26
CA HIS A 183 11.08 -6.98 8.69
C HIS A 183 12.40 -7.76 8.59
N SER A 184 13.51 -7.26 9.13
CA SER A 184 14.83 -7.88 9.01
C SER A 184 14.86 -9.34 9.47
N GLY A 185 14.05 -9.67 10.47
CA GLY A 185 13.89 -11.02 11.00
C GLY A 185 13.43 -12.07 9.98
N LEU A 186 12.82 -11.70 8.84
CA LEU A 186 12.47 -12.64 7.75
C LEU A 186 13.67 -13.01 6.87
N PHE A 187 14.60 -12.08 6.67
CA PHE A 187 15.73 -12.23 5.73
C PHE A 187 16.92 -12.98 6.35
N GLY A 188 16.97 -13.04 7.69
CA GLY A 188 18.00 -13.78 8.43
C GLY A 188 19.35 -13.06 8.50
N THR A 189 20.37 -13.80 8.91
CA THR A 189 21.74 -13.30 9.15
C THR A 189 22.61 -13.52 7.91
N GLN A 190 23.57 -12.66 7.62
CA GLN A 190 24.64 -12.91 6.65
C GLN A 190 25.99 -13.10 7.37
N ASP A 191 27.05 -13.51 6.66
CA ASP A 191 28.35 -13.72 7.29
C ASP A 191 28.96 -12.41 7.82
N GLY A 192 29.52 -12.47 9.03
CA GLY A 192 30.12 -11.31 9.72
C GLY A 192 29.10 -10.32 10.28
N GLU A 193 27.85 -10.74 10.44
CA GLU A 193 26.71 -9.90 10.82
C GLU A 193 26.04 -10.48 12.08
N ASP A 194 25.61 -9.62 13.03
CA ASP A 194 24.82 -10.06 14.20
C ASP A 194 23.49 -10.69 13.76
N SER A 195 22.82 -11.48 14.60
CA SER A 195 21.45 -11.90 14.26
C SER A 195 20.51 -10.68 14.11
N PRO A 196 19.44 -10.77 13.29
CA PRO A 196 18.42 -9.73 13.22
C PRO A 196 17.86 -9.36 14.61
N GLU A 197 17.65 -10.34 15.47
CA GLU A 197 17.12 -10.18 16.82
C GLU A 197 18.08 -9.36 17.71
N GLU A 198 19.37 -9.71 17.75
CA GLU A 198 20.39 -8.99 18.52
C GLU A 198 20.57 -7.55 18.00
N SER A 199 20.64 -7.39 16.68
CA SER A 199 20.77 -6.09 16.06
C SER A 199 19.58 -5.19 16.35
N MET A 200 18.36 -5.74 16.30
CA MET A 200 17.14 -4.99 16.60
C MET A 200 17.05 -4.65 18.07
N ALA A 201 17.42 -5.56 18.97
CA ALA A 201 17.45 -5.32 20.41
C ALA A 201 18.43 -4.18 20.75
N ARG A 202 19.66 -4.22 20.20
CA ARG A 202 20.66 -3.16 20.38
C ARG A 202 20.17 -1.81 19.86
N LEU A 203 19.73 -1.74 18.61
CA LEU A 203 19.26 -0.48 18.02
C LEU A 203 18.06 0.09 18.78
N SER A 204 17.12 -0.76 19.23
CA SER A 204 15.96 -0.30 19.99
C SER A 204 16.35 0.21 21.38
N ALA A 205 17.34 -0.42 22.04
CA ALA A 205 17.87 0.04 23.32
C ALA A 205 18.58 1.40 23.17
N ASP A 206 19.40 1.57 22.13
CA ASP A 206 20.08 2.83 21.82
C ASP A 206 19.08 3.97 21.55
N ILE A 207 17.98 3.68 20.84
CA ILE A 207 16.89 4.63 20.60
C ILE A 207 16.23 5.02 21.93
N ALA A 208 15.87 4.04 22.77
CA ALA A 208 15.20 4.30 24.04
C ALA A 208 16.08 5.09 25.03
N ALA A 209 17.40 4.94 24.96
CA ALA A 209 18.35 5.67 25.79
C ALA A 209 18.63 7.10 25.30
N ASN A 210 18.15 7.50 24.12
CA ASN A 210 18.48 8.78 23.50
C ASN A 210 17.35 9.81 23.63
N ALA A 211 17.53 10.80 24.50
CA ALA A 211 16.53 11.83 24.76
C ALA A 211 16.26 12.78 23.57
N ALA A 212 17.12 12.82 22.55
CA ALA A 212 16.90 13.63 21.35
C ALA A 212 15.92 12.96 20.35
N ILE A 213 15.54 11.69 20.59
CA ILE A 213 14.69 10.91 19.70
C ILE A 213 13.32 10.71 20.34
N ASN A 214 12.31 11.37 19.79
CA ASN A 214 10.91 11.14 20.13
C ASN A 214 10.32 10.03 19.24
N VAL A 215 9.88 8.92 19.84
CA VAL A 215 9.31 7.78 19.10
C VAL A 215 7.79 7.84 19.12
N MET A 216 7.17 7.82 17.93
CA MET A 216 5.72 7.77 17.75
C MET A 216 5.32 6.46 17.07
N VAL A 217 4.99 5.45 17.88
CA VAL A 217 4.39 4.19 17.39
C VAL A 217 2.91 4.37 17.05
N CYS A 218 2.30 3.36 16.43
CA CYS A 218 0.92 3.39 15.97
C CYS A 218 0.61 4.61 15.08
N THR A 219 1.61 5.11 14.35
CA THR A 219 1.59 6.36 13.58
C THR A 219 2.05 6.10 12.15
N ARG A 220 1.14 6.24 11.16
CA ARG A 220 1.47 6.04 9.74
C ARG A 220 1.39 7.36 9.00
N ALA A 221 2.53 7.80 8.47
CA ALA A 221 2.53 8.84 7.44
C ALA A 221 1.76 8.35 6.21
N PHE A 222 0.96 9.25 5.64
CA PHE A 222 0.26 8.98 4.38
C PHE A 222 0.39 10.11 3.37
N ALA A 223 0.96 11.25 3.79
CA ALA A 223 1.36 12.31 2.88
C ALA A 223 2.57 13.07 3.44
N VAL A 224 3.42 13.54 2.53
CA VAL A 224 4.68 14.22 2.82
C VAL A 224 4.92 15.32 1.79
N ARG A 225 5.54 16.41 2.22
CA ARG A 225 6.12 17.44 1.35
C ARG A 225 7.28 18.11 2.08
N SER A 226 8.07 18.92 1.39
CA SER A 226 9.07 19.75 2.06
C SER A 226 8.40 20.58 3.17
N GLY A 227 8.94 20.51 4.38
CA GLY A 227 8.43 21.22 5.55
C GLY A 227 7.40 20.46 6.40
N LEU A 228 6.79 19.37 5.92
CA LEU A 228 5.60 18.79 6.57
C LEU A 228 5.43 17.28 6.32
N VAL A 229 5.20 16.53 7.41
CA VAL A 229 4.71 15.14 7.36
C VAL A 229 3.32 15.08 7.97
N ARG A 230 2.35 14.53 7.21
CA ARG A 230 1.00 14.24 7.73
C ARG A 230 0.86 12.75 8.02
N ALA A 231 0.42 12.44 9.23
CA ALA A 231 0.27 11.08 9.70
C ALA A 231 -1.07 10.84 10.40
N HIS A 232 -1.57 9.62 10.28
CA HIS A 232 -2.68 9.13 11.11
C HIS A 232 -2.10 8.36 12.29
N ARG A 233 -2.44 8.77 13.52
CA ARG A 233 -2.02 8.17 14.78
C ARG A 233 -3.21 7.50 15.47
N VAL A 234 -2.97 6.35 16.10
CA VAL A 234 -3.95 5.66 16.95
C VAL A 234 -3.43 5.64 18.37
N GLU A 235 -4.24 6.14 19.30
CA GLU A 235 -3.91 6.25 20.72
C GLU A 235 -5.02 5.63 21.58
N ILE A 236 -4.68 5.23 22.81
CA ILE A 236 -5.68 4.83 23.80
C ILE A 236 -5.94 6.02 24.71
N VAL A 237 -7.16 6.55 24.68
CA VAL A 237 -7.60 7.67 25.51
C VAL A 237 -8.81 7.23 26.32
N ASN A 238 -8.75 7.33 27.65
CA ASN A 238 -9.82 6.93 28.56
C ASN A 238 -10.34 5.49 28.31
N GLY A 239 -9.43 4.56 27.99
CA GLY A 239 -9.77 3.15 27.75
C GLY A 239 -10.39 2.84 26.38
N ALA A 240 -10.44 3.79 25.45
CA ALA A 240 -10.93 3.59 24.09
C ALA A 240 -9.86 3.95 23.04
N ALA A 241 -9.92 3.31 21.87
CA ALA A 241 -9.01 3.63 20.77
C ALA A 241 -9.49 4.89 20.04
N HIS A 242 -8.57 5.81 19.80
CA HIS A 242 -8.82 7.10 19.18
C HIS A 242 -7.88 7.31 17.99
N GLY A 243 -8.44 7.73 16.87
CA GLY A 243 -7.70 8.09 15.66
C GLY A 243 -7.56 9.60 15.59
N SER A 244 -6.36 10.08 15.32
CA SER A 244 -6.09 11.50 15.06
C SER A 244 -5.23 11.64 13.82
N VAL A 245 -5.41 12.74 13.08
CA VAL A 245 -4.50 13.12 12.00
C VAL A 245 -3.66 14.28 12.53
N ILE A 246 -2.35 14.15 12.37
CA ILE A 246 -1.38 15.12 12.86
C ILE A 246 -0.49 15.62 11.73
N ASP A 247 -0.10 16.88 11.83
CA ASP A 247 0.81 17.59 10.95
C ASP A 247 2.10 17.89 11.72
N ILE A 248 3.19 17.22 11.35
CA ILE A 248 4.50 17.38 11.96
C ILE A 248 5.32 18.30 11.07
N ALA A 249 5.54 19.53 11.53
CA ALA A 249 6.43 20.48 10.86
C ALA A 249 7.88 20.05 11.05
N THR A 250 8.64 19.97 9.95
CA THR A 250 10.02 19.49 9.98
C THR A 250 10.85 20.08 8.85
N ARG A 251 12.14 20.32 9.11
CA ARG A 251 13.06 20.84 8.08
C ARG A 251 13.50 19.75 7.11
N GLN A 252 13.64 18.53 7.62
CA GLN A 252 14.15 17.39 6.87
C GLN A 252 13.31 16.14 7.11
N ILE A 253 13.28 15.23 6.13
CA ILE A 253 12.53 13.98 6.18
C ILE A 253 13.40 12.85 5.60
N ILE A 254 13.49 11.74 6.34
CA ILE A 254 14.02 10.47 5.84
C ILE A 254 12.87 9.48 5.70
N ILE A 255 12.67 8.96 4.49
CA ILE A 255 11.70 7.90 4.19
C ILE A 255 12.42 6.55 4.25
N ALA A 256 12.16 5.78 5.30
CA ALA A 256 12.72 4.45 5.57
C ALA A 256 11.60 3.38 5.62
N THR A 257 10.63 3.49 4.71
CA THR A 257 9.40 2.66 4.66
C THR A 257 9.63 1.22 4.20
N GLY A 258 10.84 0.88 3.76
CA GLY A 258 11.21 -0.46 3.33
C GLY A 258 10.68 -0.82 1.93
N ALA A 259 10.39 -2.10 1.72
CA ALA A 259 9.87 -2.64 0.47
C ALA A 259 8.58 -3.44 0.71
N LEU A 260 7.72 -3.45 -0.30
CA LEU A 260 6.47 -4.20 -0.35
C LEU A 260 6.71 -5.55 -1.05
N GLU A 261 6.19 -6.62 -0.45
CA GLU A 261 6.09 -7.91 -1.13
C GLU A 261 5.01 -7.84 -2.22
N ARG A 262 5.35 -8.35 -3.41
CA ARG A 262 4.44 -8.49 -4.54
C ARG A 262 3.80 -9.87 -4.54
N LEU A 263 2.55 -10.00 -4.94
CA LEU A 263 1.95 -11.31 -5.22
C LEU A 263 2.23 -11.78 -6.65
N PRO A 264 2.45 -13.09 -6.88
CA PRO A 264 2.37 -13.67 -8.22
C PRO A 264 0.97 -13.49 -8.84
N ILE A 265 0.92 -13.38 -10.16
CA ILE A 265 -0.29 -13.04 -10.91
C ILE A 265 -0.90 -14.32 -11.51
N PHE A 266 -1.90 -14.88 -10.83
CA PHE A 266 -2.59 -16.10 -11.25
C PHE A 266 -4.07 -16.10 -10.81
N ALA A 267 -4.89 -16.99 -11.37
CA ALA A 267 -6.31 -17.05 -11.05
C ALA A 267 -6.55 -17.46 -9.58
N GLY A 268 -7.32 -16.66 -8.83
CA GLY A 268 -7.56 -16.96 -7.41
C GLY A 268 -6.44 -16.54 -6.45
N ASN A 269 -5.50 -15.69 -6.89
CA ASN A 269 -4.37 -15.21 -6.07
C ASN A 269 -4.74 -14.39 -4.82
N ARG A 270 -6.04 -14.15 -4.60
CA ARG A 270 -6.57 -13.52 -3.38
C ARG A 270 -7.68 -14.31 -2.70
N LEU A 271 -7.84 -15.60 -3.02
CA LEU A 271 -8.78 -16.44 -2.28
C LEU A 271 -8.37 -16.54 -0.80
N PRO A 272 -9.33 -16.72 0.14
CA PRO A 272 -9.01 -17.10 1.51
C PRO A 272 -8.11 -18.35 1.50
N GLY A 273 -6.91 -18.21 2.06
CA GLY A 273 -5.88 -19.24 2.09
C GLY A 273 -4.65 -18.97 1.22
N VAL A 274 -4.71 -18.00 0.31
CA VAL A 274 -3.52 -17.43 -0.33
C VAL A 274 -3.04 -16.23 0.48
N ILE A 275 -1.77 -16.23 0.88
CA ILE A 275 -1.17 -15.16 1.70
C ILE A 275 0.27 -14.88 1.26
N GLY A 276 0.72 -13.62 1.36
CA GLY A 276 2.12 -13.25 1.16
C GLY A 276 3.04 -13.90 2.20
N THR A 277 4.30 -14.16 1.86
CA THR A 277 5.26 -14.73 2.82
C THR A 277 5.59 -13.73 3.93
N LEU A 278 5.70 -12.43 3.60
CA LEU A 278 5.93 -11.40 4.61
C LEU A 278 4.72 -11.28 5.55
N ASP A 279 3.51 -11.22 5.00
CA ASP A 279 2.27 -11.13 5.79
C ASP A 279 2.13 -12.34 6.74
N ALA A 280 2.42 -13.55 6.26
CA ALA A 280 2.39 -14.76 7.10
C ALA A 280 3.45 -14.72 8.21
N TYR A 281 4.68 -14.30 7.89
CA TYR A 281 5.75 -14.13 8.88
C TYR A 281 5.38 -13.11 9.96
N GLU A 282 4.81 -11.96 9.58
CA GLU A 282 4.41 -10.92 10.54
C GLU A 282 3.30 -11.41 11.48
N LEU A 283 2.28 -12.07 10.93
CA LEU A 283 1.18 -12.62 11.73
C LEU A 283 1.68 -13.66 12.74
N ALA A 284 2.58 -14.55 12.32
CA ALA A 284 3.15 -15.58 13.18
C ALA A 284 4.09 -14.98 14.24
N SER A 285 5.11 -14.22 13.82
CA SER A 285 6.13 -13.68 14.72
C SER A 285 5.57 -12.67 15.72
N ARG A 286 4.65 -11.79 15.31
CA ARG A 286 4.12 -10.73 16.17
C ARG A 286 2.93 -11.20 17.00
N PHE A 287 2.02 -11.98 16.43
CA PHE A 287 0.74 -12.31 17.06
C PHE A 287 0.52 -13.81 17.27
N GLY A 288 1.44 -14.66 16.82
CA GLY A 288 1.27 -16.12 16.88
C GLY A 288 0.07 -16.58 16.06
N VAL A 289 -0.23 -15.91 14.95
CA VAL A 289 -1.38 -16.22 14.10
C VAL A 289 -0.91 -16.94 12.84
N TRP A 290 -1.35 -18.18 12.68
CA TRP A 290 -1.18 -18.97 11.46
C TRP A 290 -2.43 -19.81 11.25
N ALA A 291 -3.05 -19.68 10.08
CA ALA A 291 -4.28 -20.37 9.81
C ALA A 291 -4.00 -21.68 9.07
N GLY A 292 -4.43 -22.80 9.66
CA GLY A 292 -4.20 -24.15 9.15
C GLY A 292 -2.94 -24.84 9.71
N ARG A 293 -2.74 -26.09 9.33
CA ARG A 293 -1.67 -26.99 9.80
C ARG A 293 -0.67 -27.36 8.71
N ASN A 294 -1.00 -27.12 7.45
CA ASN A 294 -0.09 -27.30 6.32
C ASN A 294 -0.13 -26.12 5.35
N ALA A 295 0.96 -25.97 4.60
CA ALA A 295 1.07 -24.96 3.56
C ALA A 295 1.93 -25.46 2.39
N LEU A 296 1.59 -24.93 1.21
CA LEU A 296 2.46 -24.94 0.03
C LEU A 296 3.15 -23.58 -0.06
N VAL A 297 4.31 -23.53 -0.71
CA VAL A 297 5.01 -22.27 -0.98
C VAL A 297 5.17 -22.10 -2.49
N ALA A 298 4.85 -20.93 -3.01
CA ALA A 298 5.17 -20.51 -4.36
C ALA A 298 6.02 -19.24 -4.30
N THR A 299 7.22 -19.26 -4.88
CA THR A 299 8.17 -18.15 -4.73
C THR A 299 8.98 -17.90 -6.00
N SER A 300 9.39 -16.65 -6.17
CA SER A 300 10.48 -16.23 -7.06
C SER A 300 11.70 -15.68 -6.29
N SER A 301 11.71 -15.84 -4.96
CA SER A 301 12.64 -15.17 -4.04
C SER A 301 13.14 -16.08 -2.91
N ASN A 302 14.36 -15.83 -2.41
CA ASN A 302 15.03 -16.65 -1.39
C ASN A 302 14.40 -16.64 0.02
N PRO A 303 13.89 -15.52 0.57
CA PRO A 303 13.33 -15.47 1.92
C PRO A 303 12.14 -16.41 2.17
N ALA A 304 11.42 -16.81 1.10
CA ALA A 304 10.31 -17.76 1.21
C ALA A 304 10.77 -19.15 1.71
N TYR A 305 11.97 -19.60 1.34
CA TYR A 305 12.56 -20.84 1.87
C TYR A 305 12.85 -20.75 3.35
N ARG A 306 13.33 -19.58 3.81
CA ARG A 306 13.56 -19.36 5.23
C ARG A 306 12.25 -19.41 6.00
N LEU A 307 11.19 -18.75 5.50
CA LEU A 307 9.87 -18.86 6.13
C LEU A 307 9.36 -20.29 6.18
N ALA A 308 9.55 -21.08 5.11
CA ALA A 308 9.16 -22.48 5.09
C ALA A 308 9.81 -23.27 6.23
N MET A 309 11.12 -23.09 6.45
CA MET A 309 11.83 -23.74 7.56
C MET A 309 11.34 -23.26 8.93
N LEU A 310 11.16 -21.94 9.11
CA LEU A 310 10.62 -21.39 10.36
C LEU A 310 9.22 -21.94 10.68
N ALA A 311 8.37 -22.07 9.66
CA ALA A 311 7.04 -22.64 9.79
C ALA A 311 7.11 -24.13 10.17
N SER A 312 8.00 -24.90 9.53
CA SER A 312 8.22 -26.31 9.86
C SER A 312 8.72 -26.51 11.29
N ASP A 313 9.68 -25.69 11.74
CA ASP A 313 10.13 -25.66 13.14
C ASP A 313 8.99 -25.34 14.12
N ALA A 314 8.05 -24.49 13.70
CA ALA A 314 6.85 -24.16 14.49
C ALA A 314 5.72 -25.22 14.40
N GLY A 315 5.97 -26.38 13.77
CA GLY A 315 5.04 -27.49 13.68
C GLY A 315 4.03 -27.39 12.53
N ILE A 316 4.25 -26.51 11.55
CA ILE A 316 3.41 -26.40 10.35
C ILE A 316 4.02 -27.26 9.25
N ALA A 317 3.25 -28.20 8.71
CA ALA A 317 3.74 -29.06 7.63
C ALA A 317 3.91 -28.26 6.32
N ILE A 318 5.13 -28.24 5.78
CA ILE A 318 5.41 -27.67 4.46
C ILE A 318 5.72 -28.81 3.49
N ASP A 319 4.74 -29.13 2.64
CA ASP A 319 4.83 -30.31 1.78
C ASP A 319 5.73 -30.07 0.57
N ARG A 320 5.62 -28.87 -0.04
CA ARG A 320 6.26 -28.55 -1.31
C ARG A 320 6.49 -27.07 -1.50
N ILE A 321 7.62 -26.76 -2.13
CA ILE A 321 8.01 -25.41 -2.57
C ILE A 321 8.09 -25.40 -4.10
N PHE A 322 7.28 -24.55 -4.72
CA PHE A 322 7.34 -24.20 -6.14
C PHE A 322 8.21 -22.97 -6.29
N ASP A 323 9.32 -23.11 -6.99
CA ASP A 323 10.19 -21.98 -7.31
C ASP A 323 10.12 -21.74 -8.80
N THR A 324 9.83 -20.51 -9.20
CA THR A 324 9.65 -20.16 -10.61
C THR A 324 11.00 -20.03 -11.32
N ARG A 325 12.11 -19.99 -10.57
CA ARG A 325 13.47 -20.02 -11.12
C ARG A 325 13.80 -21.46 -11.54
N PRO A 326 14.43 -21.67 -12.70
CA PRO A 326 14.71 -23.01 -13.22
C PRO A 326 15.81 -23.75 -12.43
N HIS A 327 16.77 -23.00 -11.89
CA HIS A 327 17.92 -23.53 -11.14
C HIS A 327 18.14 -22.74 -9.86
N PRO A 328 17.19 -22.78 -8.90
CA PRO A 328 17.32 -22.00 -7.68
C PRO A 328 18.40 -22.61 -6.80
N ALA A 329 19.31 -21.75 -6.34
CA ALA A 329 20.28 -21.98 -5.30
C ALA A 329 20.01 -20.97 -4.18
N SER A 330 20.01 -21.45 -2.95
CA SER A 330 20.12 -20.60 -1.78
C SER A 330 20.59 -21.47 -0.62
N ARG A 331 21.30 -20.85 0.32
CA ARG A 331 21.68 -21.52 1.58
C ARG A 331 20.50 -22.18 2.28
N PHE A 332 19.28 -21.67 2.09
CA PHE A 332 18.06 -22.25 2.69
C PHE A 332 17.54 -23.49 1.95
N ILE A 333 17.89 -23.68 0.67
CA ILE A 333 17.35 -24.76 -0.17
C ILE A 333 17.86 -26.12 0.31
N GLU A 334 19.16 -26.24 0.55
CA GLU A 334 19.75 -27.50 1.00
C GLU A 334 19.19 -27.93 2.35
N PHE A 335 19.06 -26.99 3.30
CA PHE A 335 18.39 -27.24 4.57
C PHE A 335 16.92 -27.63 4.37
N SER A 336 16.16 -26.92 3.52
CA SER A 336 14.75 -27.26 3.29
C SER A 336 14.53 -28.70 2.79
N ARG A 337 15.48 -29.25 2.00
CA ARG A 337 15.44 -30.66 1.59
C ARG A 337 15.64 -31.62 2.77
N ALA A 338 16.53 -31.27 3.71
CA ALA A 338 16.72 -32.05 4.94
C ALA A 338 15.47 -32.04 5.84
N TYR A 339 14.63 -31.02 5.74
CA TYR A 339 13.31 -30.97 6.40
C TYR A 339 12.22 -31.79 5.68
N GLY A 340 12.57 -32.47 4.58
CA GLY A 340 11.64 -33.29 3.80
C GLY A 340 10.77 -32.52 2.81
N MET A 341 11.05 -31.23 2.57
CA MET A 341 10.25 -30.38 1.67
C MET A 341 10.56 -30.70 0.21
N VAL A 342 9.53 -31.04 -0.57
CA VAL A 342 9.72 -31.34 -2.00
C VAL A 342 9.96 -30.05 -2.78
N GLN A 343 11.04 -30.03 -3.56
CA GLN A 343 11.40 -28.89 -4.40
C GLN A 343 10.87 -29.07 -5.82
N SER A 344 10.21 -28.05 -6.36
CA SER A 344 9.66 -28.05 -7.72
C SER A 344 10.13 -26.78 -8.45
N PRO A 345 11.40 -26.75 -8.91
CA PRO A 345 11.94 -25.60 -9.63
C PRO A 345 11.30 -25.42 -11.03
N GLY A 346 11.42 -24.22 -11.57
CA GLY A 346 10.80 -23.80 -12.84
C GLY A 346 9.28 -23.93 -12.85
N THR A 347 8.61 -23.89 -11.69
CA THR A 347 7.18 -24.19 -11.57
C THR A 347 6.48 -23.09 -10.79
N GLY A 348 5.34 -22.62 -11.30
CA GLY A 348 4.49 -21.62 -10.63
C GLY A 348 3.02 -22.04 -10.55
N PRO A 349 2.22 -21.39 -9.69
CA PRO A 349 0.79 -21.64 -9.57
C PRO A 349 0.03 -20.97 -10.72
N VAL A 350 -0.81 -21.73 -11.44
CA VAL A 350 -1.63 -21.21 -12.56
C VAL A 350 -3.05 -20.83 -12.12
N ALA A 351 -3.60 -21.57 -11.15
CA ALA A 351 -4.91 -21.29 -10.59
C ALA A 351 -5.01 -21.84 -9.17
N VAL A 352 -5.82 -21.18 -8.34
CA VAL A 352 -6.21 -21.68 -7.03
C VAL A 352 -7.73 -21.67 -6.94
N THR A 353 -8.28 -22.74 -6.37
CA THR A 353 -9.72 -22.88 -6.09
C THR A 353 -9.94 -23.28 -4.64
N ILE A 354 -11.16 -23.13 -4.14
CA ILE A 354 -11.55 -23.64 -2.82
C ILE A 354 -11.89 -25.12 -2.97
N ALA A 355 -11.12 -26.00 -2.35
CA ALA A 355 -11.26 -27.44 -2.46
C ALA A 355 -12.37 -28.00 -1.58
N LYS A 356 -12.57 -27.45 -0.37
CA LYS A 356 -13.56 -27.94 0.60
C LYS A 356 -14.21 -26.79 1.37
N ALA A 357 -15.47 -27.00 1.77
CA ALA A 357 -16.14 -26.15 2.75
C ALA A 357 -15.33 -26.19 4.06
N GLY A 358 -14.73 -25.06 4.46
CA GLY A 358 -13.82 -24.98 5.60
C GLY A 358 -12.51 -24.23 5.33
N GLY A 359 -12.18 -23.97 4.06
CA GLY A 359 -11.08 -23.06 3.68
C GLY A 359 -9.81 -23.73 3.14
N ALA A 360 -9.83 -25.06 2.92
CA ALA A 360 -8.77 -25.71 2.17
C ALA A 360 -8.85 -25.31 0.68
N ILE A 361 -7.68 -25.12 0.08
CA ILE A 361 -7.50 -24.74 -1.31
C ILE A 361 -6.96 -25.91 -2.13
N ALA A 362 -7.15 -25.84 -3.44
CA ALA A 362 -6.48 -26.68 -4.44
C ALA A 362 -5.64 -25.77 -5.34
N VAL A 363 -4.35 -26.09 -5.45
CA VAL A 363 -3.38 -25.33 -6.24
C VAL A 363 -3.06 -26.10 -7.50
N GLU A 364 -3.41 -25.50 -8.64
CA GLU A 364 -3.00 -25.97 -9.95
C GLU A 364 -1.66 -25.33 -10.31
N ILE A 365 -0.75 -26.12 -10.87
CA ILE A 365 0.59 -25.68 -11.24
C ILE A 365 0.78 -25.71 -12.75
N ASP A 366 1.85 -25.06 -13.22
CA ASP A 366 2.23 -24.96 -14.62
C ASP A 366 2.84 -26.27 -15.17
N ARG A 367 2.17 -27.39 -14.89
CA ARG A 367 2.47 -28.73 -15.39
C ARG A 367 1.14 -29.41 -15.73
N PRO A 368 0.71 -29.39 -17.01
CA PRO A 368 -0.65 -29.76 -17.41
C PRO A 368 -1.11 -31.15 -16.98
N GLU A 369 -0.17 -32.09 -16.83
CA GLU A 369 -0.45 -33.48 -16.47
C GLU A 369 -0.53 -33.71 -14.94
N THR A 370 -0.32 -32.67 -14.13
CA THR A 370 -0.34 -32.80 -12.66
C THR A 370 -1.72 -32.48 -12.10
N GLU A 371 -2.24 -33.37 -11.25
CA GLU A 371 -3.47 -33.11 -10.50
C GLU A 371 -3.31 -31.91 -9.54
N PRO A 372 -4.39 -31.15 -9.28
CA PRO A 372 -4.35 -30.05 -8.33
C PRO A 372 -3.93 -30.52 -6.92
N ILE A 373 -3.01 -29.80 -6.29
CA ILE A 373 -2.47 -30.17 -4.97
C ILE A 373 -3.28 -29.46 -3.89
N SER A 374 -3.90 -30.22 -2.99
CA SER A 374 -4.70 -29.65 -1.90
C SER A 374 -3.82 -29.25 -0.70
N SER A 375 -4.12 -28.09 -0.12
CA SER A 375 -3.46 -27.56 1.08
C SER A 375 -4.40 -26.61 1.80
N GLU A 376 -4.18 -26.35 3.09
CA GLU A 376 -4.93 -25.32 3.81
C GLU A 376 -4.45 -23.91 3.47
N ARG A 377 -3.19 -23.77 3.04
CA ARG A 377 -2.58 -22.49 2.67
C ARG A 377 -1.63 -22.58 1.46
N LEU A 378 -1.53 -21.46 0.76
CA LEU A 378 -0.47 -21.17 -0.20
C LEU A 378 0.21 -19.87 0.24
N LEU A 379 1.49 -19.98 0.61
CA LEU A 379 2.36 -18.83 0.82
C LEU A 379 2.90 -18.41 -0.55
N ALA A 380 2.71 -17.15 -0.95
CA ALA A 380 3.02 -16.68 -2.29
C ALA A 380 3.93 -15.45 -2.25
N CYS A 381 5.14 -15.55 -2.80
CA CYS A 381 6.09 -14.45 -2.92
C CYS A 381 6.42 -14.19 -4.40
N GLY A 382 6.06 -13.02 -4.90
CA GLY A 382 6.35 -12.58 -6.26
C GLY A 382 7.53 -11.61 -6.36
N GLY A 383 8.32 -11.45 -5.29
CA GLY A 383 9.43 -10.50 -5.22
C GLY A 383 9.09 -9.19 -4.52
N TRP A 384 9.96 -8.19 -4.67
CA TRP A 384 10.00 -7.00 -3.81
C TRP A 384 9.97 -5.69 -4.61
N GLN A 385 9.15 -4.75 -4.16
CA GLN A 385 9.04 -3.40 -4.70
C GLN A 385 9.38 -2.38 -3.59
N PRO A 386 10.46 -1.58 -3.70
CA PRO A 386 10.70 -0.44 -2.82
C PRO A 386 9.42 0.38 -2.61
N ASP A 387 9.07 0.70 -1.36
CA ASP A 387 7.87 1.48 -1.07
C ASP A 387 8.12 2.96 -1.35
N LEU A 388 7.99 3.34 -2.62
CA LEU A 388 8.13 4.72 -3.08
C LEU A 388 6.83 5.52 -2.97
N THR A 389 5.80 5.01 -2.27
CA THR A 389 4.49 5.69 -2.18
C THR A 389 4.64 7.12 -1.66
N LEU A 390 5.35 7.31 -0.54
CA LEU A 390 5.59 8.65 0.02
C LEU A 390 6.57 9.47 -0.82
N TRP A 391 7.53 8.82 -1.48
CA TRP A 391 8.44 9.48 -2.40
C TRP A 391 7.71 10.11 -3.59
N HIS A 392 6.78 9.37 -4.22
CA HIS A 392 5.93 9.90 -5.29
C HIS A 392 4.99 10.99 -4.79
N VAL A 393 4.41 10.83 -3.59
CA VAL A 393 3.59 11.89 -2.97
C VAL A 393 4.41 13.18 -2.74
N ALA A 394 5.70 13.07 -2.44
CA ALA A 394 6.61 14.21 -2.32
C ALA A 394 7.02 14.85 -3.67
N GLY A 395 6.57 14.30 -4.81
CA GLY A 395 6.99 14.73 -6.15
C GLY A 395 8.28 14.07 -6.64
N GLY A 396 8.76 13.04 -5.94
CA GLY A 396 9.91 12.25 -6.33
C GLY A 396 9.66 11.42 -7.59
N LYS A 397 10.71 11.17 -8.37
CA LYS A 397 10.65 10.41 -9.64
C LYS A 397 11.11 8.97 -9.46
N SER A 398 10.67 8.07 -10.32
CA SER A 398 11.16 6.69 -10.37
C SER A 398 11.30 6.22 -11.80
N GLN A 399 12.01 5.10 -12.00
CA GLN A 399 12.09 4.41 -13.28
C GLN A 399 12.05 2.90 -13.07
N TRP A 400 11.66 2.14 -14.10
CA TRP A 400 11.76 0.68 -14.06
C TRP A 400 13.22 0.23 -14.17
N HIS A 401 13.65 -0.66 -13.28
CA HIS A 401 14.96 -1.28 -13.33
C HIS A 401 14.85 -2.69 -13.92
N GLY A 402 15.22 -2.84 -15.20
CA GLY A 402 15.01 -4.07 -15.97
C GLY A 402 15.64 -5.34 -15.38
N LEU A 403 16.81 -5.22 -14.75
CA LEU A 403 17.49 -6.36 -14.13
C LEU A 403 16.90 -6.75 -12.76
N HIS A 404 16.29 -5.80 -12.06
CA HIS A 404 15.74 -6.03 -10.71
C HIS A 404 14.22 -6.22 -10.72
N HIS A 405 13.58 -6.03 -11.88
CA HIS A 405 12.15 -6.19 -12.10
C HIS A 405 11.27 -5.40 -11.10
N ARG A 406 11.63 -4.13 -10.87
CA ARG A 406 10.94 -3.22 -9.95
C ARG A 406 11.14 -1.75 -10.32
N LEU A 407 10.31 -0.87 -9.77
CA LEU A 407 10.52 0.57 -9.81
C LEU A 407 11.55 0.99 -8.75
N GLU A 408 12.51 1.82 -9.15
CA GLU A 408 13.52 2.42 -8.26
C GLU A 408 13.49 3.95 -8.36
N ALA A 409 13.78 4.62 -7.26
CA ALA A 409 13.77 6.09 -7.20
C ALA A 409 14.91 6.68 -8.04
N VAL A 410 14.66 7.82 -8.67
CA VAL A 410 15.66 8.60 -9.42
C VAL A 410 15.55 10.07 -9.09
N GLY A 411 16.68 10.78 -9.24
CA GLY A 411 16.78 12.18 -8.87
C GLY A 411 16.87 12.39 -7.36
N GLN A 412 16.69 13.63 -6.93
CA GLN A 412 16.81 14.06 -5.55
C GLN A 412 15.69 15.06 -5.23
N LEU A 413 15.36 15.17 -3.95
CA LEU A 413 14.50 16.22 -3.40
C LEU A 413 15.30 16.96 -2.33
N ASP A 414 15.10 18.27 -2.19
CA ASP A 414 15.96 19.14 -1.36
C ASP A 414 15.99 18.75 0.13
N SER A 415 14.84 18.36 0.68
CA SER A 415 14.67 18.10 2.12
C SER A 415 14.18 16.69 2.44
N ILE A 416 14.09 15.82 1.43
CA ILE A 416 13.51 14.49 1.54
C ILE A 416 14.44 13.48 0.89
N VAL A 417 14.87 12.48 1.65
CA VAL A 417 15.74 11.40 1.16
C VAL A 417 15.16 10.04 1.50
N LEU A 418 15.57 9.02 0.76
CA LEU A 418 15.22 7.62 1.00
C LEU A 418 16.33 6.91 1.76
N ALA A 419 15.98 5.90 2.55
CA ALA A 419 16.93 5.02 3.23
C ALA A 419 16.48 3.56 3.24
N GLY A 420 17.45 2.64 3.25
CA GLY A 420 17.21 1.20 3.30
C GLY A 420 16.51 0.66 2.05
N SER A 421 15.64 -0.34 2.22
CA SER A 421 14.98 -0.95 1.07
C SER A 421 14.08 -0.01 0.27
N ALA A 422 13.66 1.12 0.86
CA ALA A 422 12.98 2.19 0.11
C ALA A 422 13.92 2.91 -0.87
N ALA A 423 15.22 2.99 -0.54
CA ALA A 423 16.28 3.49 -1.43
C ALA A 423 16.90 2.40 -2.31
N GLY A 424 16.36 1.17 -2.28
CA GLY A 424 16.82 0.05 -3.11
C GLY A 424 17.85 -0.87 -2.45
N GLN A 425 18.25 -0.64 -1.20
CA GLN A 425 19.17 -1.57 -0.50
C GLN A 425 18.46 -2.86 -0.06
N LEU A 426 19.08 -4.01 -0.33
CA LEU A 426 18.47 -5.33 -0.09
C LEU A 426 19.00 -6.02 1.16
N SER A 427 20.28 -5.83 1.48
CA SER A 427 20.90 -6.42 2.67
C SER A 427 20.60 -5.60 3.93
N ARG A 428 20.69 -6.26 5.09
CA ARG A 428 20.52 -5.60 6.38
C ARG A 428 21.64 -4.60 6.64
N ARG A 429 22.91 -4.96 6.35
CA ARG A 429 24.05 -4.04 6.40
C ARG A 429 23.85 -2.82 5.51
N GLY A 430 23.47 -3.04 4.25
CA GLY A 430 23.16 -1.96 3.32
C GLY A 430 22.06 -1.05 3.85
N CYS A 431 21.03 -1.62 4.47
CA CYS A 431 19.97 -0.83 5.10
C CYS A 431 20.45 0.00 6.31
N ILE A 432 21.29 -0.57 7.18
CA ILE A 432 21.85 0.14 8.34
C ILE A 432 22.77 1.28 7.86
N GLN A 433 23.67 1.00 6.92
CA GLN A 433 24.58 2.00 6.36
C GLN A 433 23.81 3.08 5.60
N GLY A 434 22.81 2.70 4.80
CA GLY A 434 21.94 3.63 4.07
C GLY A 434 21.14 4.55 5.00
N GLY A 435 20.76 4.08 6.19
CA GLY A 435 20.16 4.94 7.21
C GLY A 435 21.09 6.07 7.66
N ALA A 436 22.37 5.76 7.93
CA ALA A 436 23.35 6.77 8.31
C ALA A 436 23.74 7.69 7.14
N ASP A 437 23.93 7.12 5.95
CA ASP A 437 24.24 7.89 4.73
C ASP A 437 23.15 8.88 4.36
N ALA A 438 21.87 8.54 4.58
CA ALA A 438 20.75 9.46 4.36
C ALA A 438 20.86 10.74 5.21
N VAL A 439 21.40 10.64 6.42
CA VAL A 439 21.67 11.81 7.28
C VAL A 439 22.81 12.64 6.72
N ASP A 440 23.90 12.01 6.28
CA ASP A 440 25.02 12.71 5.67
C ASP A 440 24.61 13.42 4.37
N GLN A 441 23.77 12.79 3.55
CA GLN A 441 23.18 13.40 2.35
C GLN A 441 22.36 14.65 2.70
N LEU A 442 21.46 14.57 3.67
CA LEU A 442 20.63 15.70 4.11
C LEU A 442 21.45 16.86 4.68
N LEU A 443 22.56 16.55 5.35
CA LEU A 443 23.43 17.56 5.97
C LEU A 443 24.53 18.06 5.02
N GLY A 444 24.56 17.62 3.76
CA GLY A 444 25.59 18.00 2.78
C GLY A 444 27.00 17.56 3.20
N ARG A 445 27.11 16.49 3.99
CA ARG A 445 28.39 15.95 4.45
C ARG A 445 28.97 14.96 3.44
N THR A 446 30.27 14.68 3.58
CA THR A 446 30.95 13.66 2.77
C THR A 446 30.31 12.30 3.00
N ARG A 447 29.72 11.75 1.93
CA ARG A 447 29.06 10.45 1.95
C ARG A 447 30.06 9.31 1.82
N ARG A 448 29.73 8.18 2.44
CA ARG A 448 30.51 6.94 2.33
C ARG A 448 29.79 5.97 1.40
N PRO A 449 30.50 5.20 0.57
CA PRO A 449 29.88 4.14 -0.20
C PRO A 449 29.14 3.16 0.72
N ILE A 450 27.93 2.79 0.33
CA ILE A 450 27.13 1.79 1.03
C ILE A 450 27.55 0.42 0.53
N ASP A 451 27.97 -0.44 1.46
CA ASP A 451 28.27 -1.85 1.24
C ASP A 451 26.96 -2.66 1.34
N ASP A 452 26.21 -2.73 0.22
CA ASP A 452 25.01 -3.56 0.09
C ASP A 452 25.38 -4.94 -0.48
N LEU A 453 25.95 -5.80 0.35
CA LEU A 453 26.37 -7.14 -0.05
C LEU A 453 25.16 -8.03 -0.31
N VAL A 454 24.83 -8.16 -1.59
CA VAL A 454 24.00 -9.25 -2.09
C VAL A 454 24.88 -10.50 -2.16
N ILE A 455 24.35 -11.64 -1.70
CA ILE A 455 25.10 -12.90 -1.73
C ILE A 455 25.40 -13.26 -3.18
N ASP A 456 26.63 -13.72 -3.43
CA ASP A 456 27.11 -14.05 -4.77
C ASP A 456 26.14 -15.02 -5.49
N PRO A 457 25.79 -14.75 -6.76
CA PRO A 457 24.98 -15.65 -7.58
C PRO A 457 25.44 -17.12 -7.62
N LEU A 458 26.73 -17.37 -7.35
CA LEU A 458 27.28 -18.71 -7.19
C LEU A 458 26.66 -19.48 -6.00
N TYR A 459 26.31 -18.77 -4.93
CA TYR A 459 25.76 -19.35 -3.69
C TYR A 459 24.25 -19.11 -3.53
N GLU A 460 23.74 -17.96 -3.98
CA GLU A 460 22.32 -17.65 -3.98
C GLU A 460 21.86 -17.11 -5.34
N THR A 461 20.92 -17.80 -5.97
CA THR A 461 20.26 -17.30 -7.16
C THR A 461 19.54 -15.99 -6.81
N PRO A 462 19.73 -14.92 -7.61
CA PRO A 462 18.96 -13.70 -7.44
C PRO A 462 17.45 -13.95 -7.49
N ASP A 463 16.70 -13.01 -6.94
CA ASP A 463 15.25 -12.99 -7.09
C ASP A 463 14.89 -12.80 -8.56
N ALA A 464 13.90 -13.55 -9.03
CA ALA A 464 13.39 -13.43 -10.40
C ALA A 464 12.19 -12.47 -10.49
N ALA A 465 11.85 -12.10 -11.72
CA ALA A 465 10.63 -11.37 -12.04
C ALA A 465 9.40 -12.04 -11.41
N THR A 466 8.37 -11.24 -11.11
CA THR A 466 7.11 -11.75 -10.60
C THR A 466 6.51 -12.75 -11.60
N TYR A 467 6.16 -13.94 -11.11
CA TYR A 467 5.54 -14.95 -11.96
C TYR A 467 4.14 -14.53 -12.40
N VAL A 468 3.89 -14.66 -13.71
CA VAL A 468 2.62 -14.33 -14.36
C VAL A 468 2.10 -15.56 -15.08
N ALA A 469 1.00 -16.12 -14.60
CA ALA A 469 0.31 -17.22 -15.27
C ALA A 469 -0.49 -16.71 -16.49
N ALA A 470 -0.71 -17.59 -17.46
CA ALA A 470 -1.64 -17.33 -18.55
C ALA A 470 -3.08 -17.09 -18.01
N PRO A 471 -3.88 -16.19 -18.61
CA PRO A 471 -5.28 -16.03 -18.24
C PRO A 471 -6.05 -17.34 -18.36
N ARG A 472 -6.99 -17.59 -17.44
CA ARG A 472 -7.89 -18.74 -17.49
C ARG A 472 -9.35 -18.36 -17.50
N ASP A 473 -10.05 -18.84 -18.53
CA ASP A 473 -11.48 -18.61 -18.69
C ASP A 473 -12.29 -19.40 -17.65
N GLY A 474 -13.21 -18.72 -16.97
CA GLY A 474 -14.11 -19.35 -15.99
C GLY A 474 -13.48 -19.66 -14.64
N ALA A 475 -12.19 -19.32 -14.44
CA ALA A 475 -11.52 -19.41 -13.16
C ALA A 475 -11.87 -18.22 -12.24
N ALA A 476 -11.44 -18.29 -10.97
CA ALA A 476 -11.52 -17.18 -10.05
C ALA A 476 -10.76 -15.94 -10.58
N PRO A 477 -11.19 -14.70 -10.26
CA PRO A 477 -10.49 -13.49 -10.67
C PRO A 477 -9.01 -13.51 -10.30
N THR A 478 -8.19 -12.96 -11.20
CA THR A 478 -6.78 -12.64 -10.95
C THR A 478 -6.70 -11.18 -10.55
N PHE A 479 -6.07 -10.86 -9.42
CA PHE A 479 -5.80 -9.48 -9.01
C PHE A 479 -4.35 -9.11 -9.30
N LEU A 480 -4.08 -7.82 -9.49
CA LEU A 480 -2.74 -7.32 -9.75
C LEU A 480 -1.82 -7.46 -8.52
N ASP A 481 -2.38 -7.28 -7.32
CA ASP A 481 -1.65 -7.40 -6.06
C ASP A 481 -2.60 -7.55 -4.85
N ALA A 482 -2.04 -7.69 -3.64
CA ALA A 482 -2.76 -7.83 -2.36
C ALA A 482 -3.30 -6.51 -1.77
N GLY A 483 -3.09 -5.37 -2.43
CA GLY A 483 -3.46 -4.03 -1.95
C GLY A 483 -4.97 -3.78 -1.76
N ARG A 484 -5.33 -2.58 -1.30
CA ARG A 484 -6.73 -2.17 -1.08
C ARG A 484 -7.48 -1.82 -2.36
N GLN A 485 -6.75 -1.63 -3.46
CA GLN A 485 -7.26 -1.21 -4.75
C GLN A 485 -8.12 -2.29 -5.40
N LEU A 486 -7.91 -3.57 -5.02
CA LEU A 486 -8.65 -4.73 -5.53
C LEU A 486 -8.74 -4.75 -7.05
N LEU A 487 -7.69 -4.32 -7.75
CA LEU A 487 -7.67 -4.23 -9.20
C LEU A 487 -7.56 -5.63 -9.81
N PRO A 488 -8.58 -6.12 -10.54
CA PRO A 488 -8.43 -7.33 -11.33
C PRO A 488 -7.47 -7.10 -12.50
N ARG A 489 -6.83 -8.17 -12.96
CA ARG A 489 -6.08 -8.20 -14.22
C ARG A 489 -7.01 -7.75 -15.35
N PRO A 490 -6.64 -6.73 -16.14
CA PRO A 490 -7.42 -6.33 -17.29
C PRO A 490 -7.64 -7.47 -18.27
N ALA A 491 -8.86 -7.61 -18.77
CA ALA A 491 -9.24 -8.65 -19.71
C ALA A 491 -9.98 -8.04 -20.90
N PRO A 492 -9.75 -8.52 -22.14
CA PRO A 492 -10.46 -8.01 -23.29
C PRO A 492 -11.97 -8.26 -23.14
N PRO A 493 -12.81 -7.35 -23.65
CA PRO A 493 -14.26 -7.50 -23.57
C PRO A 493 -14.68 -8.79 -24.30
N ARG A 494 -15.34 -9.70 -23.57
CA ARG A 494 -15.90 -10.92 -24.16
C ARG A 494 -17.04 -10.56 -25.11
N ARG A 495 -16.89 -10.82 -26.41
CA ARG A 495 -18.01 -10.76 -27.39
C ARG A 495 -19.09 -11.76 -26.95
N ARG A 496 -20.25 -11.26 -26.52
CA ARG A 496 -21.42 -12.10 -26.24
C ARG A 496 -22.54 -11.77 -27.23
N TRP A 497 -23.19 -12.82 -27.74
CA TRP A 497 -24.47 -12.67 -28.43
C TRP A 497 -25.53 -12.17 -27.44
N PRO A 498 -26.36 -11.19 -27.80
CA PRO A 498 -27.35 -10.64 -26.90
C PRO A 498 -28.45 -11.68 -26.67
N LEU A 499 -28.44 -12.30 -25.49
CA LEU A 499 -29.57 -13.09 -25.02
C LEU A 499 -30.56 -12.14 -24.34
N PRO A 500 -31.83 -12.09 -24.76
CA PRO A 500 -32.82 -11.28 -24.08
C PRO A 500 -32.97 -11.77 -22.62
N PHE A 501 -33.18 -10.84 -21.68
CA PHE A 501 -33.41 -11.05 -20.25
C PHE A 501 -32.20 -11.32 -19.33
N ARG A 502 -30.95 -11.32 -19.81
CA ARG A 502 -29.77 -11.37 -18.92
C ARG A 502 -29.23 -9.96 -18.63
N ARG A 503 -29.19 -9.56 -17.35
CA ARG A 503 -28.49 -8.32 -16.93
C ARG A 503 -27.02 -8.37 -17.40
N PRO A 504 -26.49 -7.30 -18.01
CA PRO A 504 -25.05 -7.24 -18.28
C PRO A 504 -24.29 -7.32 -16.96
N LEU A 505 -23.38 -8.29 -16.85
CA LEU A 505 -22.37 -8.29 -15.78
C LEU A 505 -21.52 -7.02 -15.94
N ALA A 506 -21.10 -6.41 -14.82
CA ALA A 506 -20.18 -5.29 -14.85
C ALA A 506 -18.98 -5.66 -15.73
N GLN A 507 -18.70 -4.82 -16.73
CA GLN A 507 -17.53 -5.02 -17.58
C GLN A 507 -16.29 -4.87 -16.70
N GLY A 508 -15.43 -5.89 -16.67
CA GLY A 508 -14.15 -5.80 -15.99
C GLY A 508 -13.25 -4.75 -16.64
N LEU A 509 -12.17 -4.36 -15.95
CA LEU A 509 -11.17 -3.45 -16.49
C LEU A 509 -10.63 -3.97 -17.83
N THR A 510 -10.60 -3.12 -18.85
CA THR A 510 -9.98 -3.45 -20.14
C THR A 510 -8.57 -2.85 -20.27
N SER A 511 -8.32 -1.74 -19.55
CA SER A 511 -7.02 -1.12 -19.38
C SER A 511 -6.82 -0.61 -17.95
N LEU A 512 -5.56 -0.52 -17.50
CA LEU A 512 -5.20 0.12 -16.23
C LEU A 512 -5.50 1.63 -16.21
N SER A 513 -5.47 2.28 -17.37
CA SER A 513 -5.80 3.71 -17.48
C SER A 513 -7.24 4.01 -17.08
N GLU A 514 -8.15 3.04 -17.24
CA GLU A 514 -9.58 3.14 -16.92
C GLU A 514 -9.89 2.93 -15.44
N ALA A 515 -8.90 2.54 -14.62
CA ALA A 515 -9.09 2.37 -13.19
C ALA A 515 -9.60 3.67 -12.55
N PRO A 516 -10.78 3.68 -11.90
CA PRO A 516 -11.33 4.90 -11.30
C PRO A 516 -10.59 5.32 -10.03
N GLN A 517 -9.88 4.39 -9.38
CA GLN A 517 -9.10 4.62 -8.16
C GLN A 517 -7.61 4.87 -8.46
N PRO A 518 -6.88 5.51 -7.52
CA PRO A 518 -5.41 5.54 -7.51
C PRO A 518 -4.81 4.14 -7.62
N LEU A 519 -3.68 4.04 -8.32
CA LEU A 519 -2.87 2.82 -8.36
C LEU A 519 -1.96 2.75 -7.13
N ALA A 520 -1.72 1.54 -6.61
CA ALA A 520 -0.56 1.30 -5.77
C ALA A 520 0.69 1.13 -6.63
N ILE A 521 1.87 1.36 -6.04
CA ILE A 521 3.13 1.14 -6.76
C ILE A 521 3.30 -0.31 -7.24
N CYS A 522 2.81 -1.29 -6.48
CA CYS A 522 2.80 -2.68 -6.90
C CYS A 522 1.83 -2.95 -8.07
N ASP A 523 0.73 -2.18 -8.20
CA ASP A 523 -0.17 -2.29 -9.36
C ASP A 523 0.53 -1.79 -10.64
N VAL A 524 1.35 -0.72 -10.53
CA VAL A 524 2.17 -0.22 -11.64
C VAL A 524 3.21 -1.27 -12.04
N ALA A 525 3.91 -1.86 -11.07
CA ALA A 525 4.89 -2.92 -11.32
C ALA A 525 4.23 -4.17 -11.96
N ALA A 526 3.06 -4.58 -11.48
CA ALA A 526 2.26 -5.64 -12.09
C ALA A 526 1.82 -5.29 -13.52
N GLY A 527 1.50 -4.01 -13.77
CA GLY A 527 1.20 -3.50 -15.11
C GLY A 527 2.38 -3.64 -16.08
N VAL A 528 3.62 -3.42 -15.62
CA VAL A 528 4.82 -3.66 -16.43
C VAL A 528 5.01 -5.14 -16.73
N ASP A 529 4.91 -6.00 -15.71
CA ASP A 529 5.07 -7.46 -15.90
C ASP A 529 4.00 -8.09 -16.78
N LEU A 530 2.80 -7.48 -16.82
CA LEU A 530 1.72 -7.87 -17.72
C LEU A 530 1.84 -7.28 -19.14
N GLY A 531 2.82 -6.41 -19.38
CA GLY A 531 2.96 -5.68 -20.65
C GLY A 531 1.89 -4.61 -20.88
N LEU A 532 1.18 -4.20 -19.83
CA LEU A 532 0.13 -3.16 -19.87
C LEU A 532 0.71 -1.75 -19.74
N ILE A 533 1.89 -1.63 -19.15
CA ILE A 533 2.63 -0.38 -18.99
C ILE A 533 4.04 -0.60 -19.57
N PRO A 534 4.46 0.17 -20.58
CA PRO A 534 5.83 0.14 -21.05
C PRO A 534 6.83 0.43 -19.91
N PRO A 535 7.95 -0.31 -19.77
CA PRO A 535 8.91 -0.11 -18.70
C PRO A 535 9.43 1.33 -18.55
N ASP A 536 9.66 2.01 -19.67
CA ASP A 536 10.10 3.41 -19.74
C ASP A 536 9.02 4.41 -19.27
N ALA A 537 7.74 4.08 -19.48
CA ALA A 537 6.60 4.88 -19.02
C ALA A 537 6.23 4.63 -17.54
N ALA A 538 6.69 3.52 -16.94
CA ALA A 538 6.28 3.10 -15.60
C ALA A 538 6.55 4.16 -14.52
N GLY A 539 7.67 4.88 -14.65
CA GLY A 539 8.03 5.98 -13.76
C GLY A 539 7.06 7.15 -13.79
N VAL A 540 6.56 7.50 -14.97
CA VAL A 540 5.58 8.57 -15.18
C VAL A 540 4.22 8.13 -14.65
N VAL A 541 3.79 6.91 -14.98
CA VAL A 541 2.52 6.37 -14.47
C VAL A 541 2.51 6.33 -12.93
N ALA A 542 3.63 5.93 -12.31
CA ALA A 542 3.75 5.94 -10.85
C ALA A 542 3.58 7.36 -10.28
N GLN A 543 4.24 8.35 -10.85
CA GLN A 543 4.11 9.75 -10.44
C GLN A 543 2.67 10.27 -10.56
N GLU A 544 1.97 9.95 -11.66
CA GLU A 544 0.63 10.48 -11.91
C GLU A 544 -0.49 9.74 -11.15
N ARG A 545 -0.33 8.42 -10.95
CA ARG A 545 -1.43 7.55 -10.48
C ARG A 545 -1.26 7.03 -9.06
N VAL A 546 -0.05 7.06 -8.49
CA VAL A 546 0.19 6.72 -7.07
C VAL A 546 0.04 7.97 -6.19
N ALA A 547 0.50 9.14 -6.66
CA ALA A 547 0.55 10.38 -5.90
C ALA A 547 -0.76 11.20 -5.93
N LEU A 548 -1.84 10.68 -5.34
CA LEU A 548 -3.17 11.34 -5.40
C LEU A 548 -3.64 12.02 -4.11
N VAL A 549 -2.76 12.23 -3.12
CA VAL A 549 -3.05 13.08 -1.96
C VAL A 549 -2.04 14.22 -1.91
N PRO A 550 -2.22 15.30 -2.69
CA PRO A 550 -1.54 16.54 -2.36
C PRO A 550 -2.00 16.95 -0.96
N LEU A 551 -1.04 17.18 -0.05
CA LEU A 551 -1.31 17.99 1.12
C LEU A 551 -1.78 19.33 0.59
N ALA A 552 -3.08 19.61 0.69
CA ALA A 552 -3.60 20.94 0.41
C ALA A 552 -2.66 21.91 1.13
N LEU A 553 -2.02 22.80 0.35
CA LEU A 553 -1.41 23.97 0.96
C LEU A 553 -2.52 24.56 1.83
N PRO A 554 -2.28 24.93 3.10
CA PRO A 554 -3.13 25.95 3.69
C PRO A 554 -3.14 27.05 2.63
N SER A 555 -4.28 27.27 2.00
CA SER A 555 -4.43 28.38 1.08
C SER A 555 -3.92 29.56 1.89
N PRO A 556 -2.85 30.26 1.47
CA PRO A 556 -2.50 31.47 2.16
C PRO A 556 -3.80 32.25 2.27
N ALA A 557 -4.14 32.72 3.48
CA ALA A 557 -5.18 33.73 3.62
C ALA A 557 -4.94 34.72 2.49
N PRO A 558 -5.95 35.12 1.70
CA PRO A 558 -5.74 35.88 0.48
C PRO A 558 -4.93 37.12 0.82
N ASP A 559 -3.61 37.02 0.67
CA ASP A 559 -2.74 38.17 0.59
C ASP A 559 -3.27 38.88 -0.64
N GLY A 560 -3.58 40.16 -0.50
CA GLY A 560 -4.25 41.00 -1.50
C GLY A 560 -3.47 41.20 -2.81
N THR A 561 -2.72 40.21 -3.26
CA THR A 561 -2.00 40.09 -4.53
C THR A 561 -2.83 39.39 -5.60
N ASP A 562 -4.17 39.46 -5.55
CA ASP A 562 -5.07 38.96 -6.61
C ASP A 562 -5.05 39.80 -7.91
N LYS A 563 -3.91 40.47 -8.17
CA LYS A 563 -3.69 41.37 -9.32
C LYS A 563 -2.46 41.06 -10.16
N ALA A 564 -1.63 40.09 -9.78
CA ALA A 564 -0.45 39.75 -10.59
C ALA A 564 -0.87 38.93 -11.85
N PRO A 565 -0.52 39.37 -13.07
CA PRO A 565 -0.76 38.60 -14.28
C PRO A 565 0.08 37.31 -14.25
N ILE A 566 -0.54 36.19 -14.64
CA ILE A 566 0.18 34.92 -14.84
C ILE A 566 1.09 35.10 -16.05
N ARG A 567 2.38 34.86 -15.87
CA ARG A 567 3.35 34.93 -16.97
C ARG A 567 3.39 33.59 -17.73
N PRO A 568 3.78 33.56 -19.01
CA PRO A 568 3.88 32.31 -19.77
C PRO A 568 4.71 31.22 -19.08
N GLU A 569 5.73 31.60 -18.32
CA GLU A 569 6.59 30.71 -17.51
C GLU A 569 5.88 30.05 -16.31
N ASP A 570 4.72 30.57 -15.88
CA ASP A 570 3.93 30.02 -14.76
C ASP A 570 2.97 28.91 -15.22
N VAL A 571 2.89 28.64 -16.52
CA VAL A 571 2.08 27.54 -17.07
C VAL A 571 2.77 26.20 -16.77
N PRO A 572 2.10 25.25 -16.10
CA PRO A 572 2.70 23.95 -15.80
C PRO A 572 3.24 23.25 -17.05
N THR A 573 4.46 22.74 -16.98
CA THR A 573 5.17 22.15 -18.13
C THR A 573 4.43 20.98 -18.77
N TYR A 574 3.61 20.24 -18.02
CA TYR A 574 2.76 19.16 -18.55
C TYR A 574 1.59 19.64 -19.43
N LEU A 575 1.31 20.96 -19.47
CA LEU A 575 0.32 21.56 -20.37
C LEU A 575 0.94 22.13 -21.65
N ALA A 576 2.28 22.13 -21.76
CA ALA A 576 2.99 22.68 -22.92
C ALA A 576 2.51 22.01 -24.22
N GLY A 577 2.08 22.82 -25.19
CA GLY A 577 1.60 22.36 -26.50
C GLY A 577 0.19 21.72 -26.52
N ARG A 578 -0.40 21.37 -25.37
CA ARG A 578 -1.71 20.70 -25.29
C ARG A 578 -2.83 21.46 -25.99
N PHE A 579 -2.84 22.78 -25.87
CA PHE A 579 -3.85 23.67 -26.47
C PHE A 579 -3.29 24.45 -27.68
N GLY A 580 -2.24 23.92 -28.30
CA GLY A 580 -1.49 24.55 -29.39
C GLY A 580 -0.35 25.45 -28.89
N ALA A 581 0.64 25.65 -29.76
CA ALA A 581 1.83 26.49 -29.46
C ALA A 581 1.49 27.96 -29.15
N ASP A 582 0.32 28.41 -29.62
CA ASP A 582 -0.16 29.77 -29.49
C ASP A 582 -1.15 29.97 -28.34
N ALA A 583 -1.33 29.00 -27.43
CA ALA A 583 -2.27 29.14 -26.32
C ALA A 583 -2.03 30.43 -25.52
N ARG A 584 -3.10 31.00 -24.98
CA ARG A 584 -3.04 32.25 -24.19
C ARG A 584 -3.69 32.04 -22.84
N VAL A 585 -3.16 32.77 -21.87
CA VAL A 585 -3.79 32.91 -20.57
C VAL A 585 -4.92 33.93 -20.69
N VAL A 586 -6.10 33.56 -20.24
CA VAL A 586 -7.31 34.39 -20.29
C VAL A 586 -8.00 34.37 -18.93
N ARG A 587 -8.79 35.41 -18.67
CA ARG A 587 -9.74 35.42 -17.57
C ARG A 587 -11.01 34.69 -17.99
N LEU A 588 -11.50 33.85 -17.11
CA LEU A 588 -12.68 33.03 -17.28
C LEU A 588 -13.72 33.45 -16.25
N THR A 589 -14.85 33.96 -16.71
CA THR A 589 -15.93 34.45 -15.85
C THR A 589 -17.15 33.54 -16.01
N PRO A 590 -17.49 32.70 -15.02
CA PRO A 590 -18.69 31.87 -15.08
C PRO A 590 -19.96 32.75 -15.04
N ASP A 591 -21.04 32.30 -15.69
CA ASP A 591 -22.33 33.01 -15.69
C ASP A 591 -23.02 32.96 -14.31
N GLU A 592 -22.66 31.99 -13.46
CA GLU A 592 -23.05 31.92 -12.06
C GLU A 592 -21.86 32.27 -11.14
N GLU A 593 -22.12 33.00 -10.05
CA GLU A 593 -21.09 33.38 -9.07
C GLU A 593 -20.57 32.14 -8.33
N ARG A 594 -19.43 31.61 -8.79
CA ARG A 594 -18.77 30.42 -8.24
C ARG A 594 -17.27 30.46 -8.49
N SER A 595 -16.52 29.87 -7.56
CA SER A 595 -15.09 29.56 -7.73
C SER A 595 -14.92 28.26 -8.52
N LEU A 596 -14.20 28.31 -9.65
CA LEU A 596 -13.92 27.15 -10.51
C LEU A 596 -12.65 26.44 -10.04
N GLU A 597 -12.65 25.10 -10.03
CA GLU A 597 -11.48 24.32 -9.60
C GLU A 597 -10.32 24.40 -10.63
N THR A 598 -9.09 24.43 -10.12
CA THR A 598 -7.90 24.21 -10.95
C THR A 598 -8.00 22.84 -11.63
N GLY A 599 -7.74 22.81 -12.94
CA GLY A 599 -7.84 21.59 -13.74
C GLY A 599 -9.18 21.39 -14.44
N SER A 600 -10.22 22.19 -14.15
CA SER A 600 -11.50 22.13 -14.88
C SER A 600 -11.28 22.40 -16.37
N LEU A 601 -11.84 21.54 -17.22
CA LEU A 601 -11.67 21.62 -18.67
C LEU A 601 -12.72 22.53 -19.30
N LEU A 602 -12.28 23.30 -20.31
CA LEU A 602 -13.12 24.20 -21.08
C LEU A 602 -13.49 23.56 -22.43
N TYR A 603 -14.74 23.72 -22.84
CA TYR A 603 -15.31 23.17 -24.06
C TYR A 603 -16.08 24.23 -24.85
N ARG A 604 -16.26 24.01 -26.14
CA ARG A 604 -17.04 24.91 -27.01
C ARG A 604 -18.56 24.87 -26.74
N SER A 605 -19.06 23.80 -26.14
CA SER A 605 -20.47 23.66 -25.74
C SER A 605 -20.60 22.66 -24.59
N SER A 606 -21.76 22.64 -23.93
CA SER A 606 -22.09 21.73 -22.82
C SER A 606 -22.14 20.25 -23.22
N ASP A 607 -22.41 19.98 -24.50
CA ASP A 607 -22.64 18.64 -25.05
C ASP A 607 -21.34 17.87 -25.31
N ILE A 608 -20.19 18.56 -25.21
CA ILE A 608 -18.87 17.95 -25.35
C ILE A 608 -18.34 17.61 -23.96
N ASP A 609 -17.95 16.35 -23.77
CA ASP A 609 -17.38 15.85 -22.53
C ASP A 609 -16.07 15.09 -22.70
N GLN A 610 -15.68 14.81 -23.95
CA GLN A 610 -14.43 14.11 -24.26
C GLN A 610 -13.21 14.99 -23.93
N PRO A 611 -12.34 14.61 -22.98
CA PRO A 611 -11.22 15.45 -22.52
C PRO A 611 -10.22 15.87 -23.62
N LEU A 612 -10.12 15.10 -24.70
CA LEU A 612 -9.26 15.39 -25.86
C LEU A 612 -9.77 16.54 -26.72
N LEU A 613 -11.06 16.87 -26.63
CA LEU A 613 -11.69 17.97 -27.35
C LEU A 613 -11.74 19.27 -26.52
N ALA A 614 -11.14 19.27 -25.33
CA ALA A 614 -11.05 20.45 -24.50
C ALA A 614 -10.24 21.56 -25.20
N ILE A 615 -10.79 22.77 -25.20
CA ILE A 615 -10.17 23.96 -25.79
C ILE A 615 -9.33 24.75 -24.79
N GLY A 616 -9.37 24.38 -23.51
CA GLY A 616 -8.56 24.99 -22.46
C GLY A 616 -8.72 24.30 -21.10
N VAL A 617 -8.01 24.83 -20.11
CA VAL A 617 -8.03 24.35 -18.72
C VAL A 617 -7.92 25.50 -17.72
N VAL A 618 -8.60 25.40 -16.59
CA VAL A 618 -8.45 26.33 -15.47
C VAL A 618 -7.09 26.14 -14.78
N LEU A 619 -6.31 27.21 -14.66
CA LEU A 619 -5.02 27.23 -13.97
C LEU A 619 -5.18 27.55 -12.48
N ARG A 620 -5.99 28.57 -12.14
CA ARG A 620 -6.26 28.95 -10.75
C ARG A 620 -7.59 29.69 -10.60
N PRO A 621 -8.24 29.64 -9.42
CA PRO A 621 -9.36 30.52 -9.09
C PRO A 621 -8.96 32.00 -9.03
N ALA A 622 -9.93 32.91 -9.20
CA ALA A 622 -9.78 34.36 -9.05
C ALA A 622 -11.06 34.99 -8.46
N ASP A 623 -11.00 36.22 -7.93
CA ASP A 623 -12.09 36.88 -7.17
C ASP A 623 -13.45 37.02 -7.88
N ARG A 624 -13.54 36.72 -9.19
CA ARG A 624 -14.81 36.64 -9.96
C ARG A 624 -14.76 35.61 -11.09
N GLY A 625 -14.15 34.45 -10.83
CA GLY A 625 -14.06 33.35 -11.79
C GLY A 625 -12.75 32.60 -11.67
N ALA A 626 -12.01 32.52 -12.77
CA ALA A 626 -10.72 31.84 -12.80
C ALA A 626 -9.77 32.41 -13.86
N ILE A 627 -8.51 32.02 -13.78
CA ILE A 627 -7.54 32.19 -14.85
C ILE A 627 -7.37 30.85 -15.55
N ALA A 628 -7.43 30.85 -16.89
CA ALA A 628 -7.39 29.65 -17.70
C ALA A 628 -6.36 29.76 -18.84
N LEU A 629 -5.79 28.62 -19.24
CA LEU A 629 -5.01 28.48 -20.46
C LEU A 629 -5.93 28.00 -21.58
N VAL A 630 -6.04 28.74 -22.67
CA VAL A 630 -7.00 28.47 -23.75
C VAL A 630 -6.33 28.54 -25.12
N ALA A 631 -6.73 27.66 -26.03
CA ALA A 631 -6.26 27.67 -27.40
C ALA A 631 -6.63 28.97 -28.12
N LYS A 632 -5.69 29.62 -28.82
CA LYS A 632 -5.88 30.92 -29.50
C LYS A 632 -7.10 31.00 -30.40
N HIS A 633 -7.44 29.90 -31.09
CA HIS A 633 -8.58 29.85 -31.99
C HIS A 633 -9.92 29.89 -31.24
N ALA A 634 -9.96 29.52 -29.96
CA ALA A 634 -11.16 29.54 -29.12
C ALA A 634 -11.41 30.90 -28.45
N ILE A 635 -10.42 31.80 -28.49
CA ILE A 635 -10.49 33.14 -27.90
C ILE A 635 -11.22 34.12 -28.83
N ARG A 636 -11.29 33.81 -30.13
CA ARG A 636 -11.77 34.73 -31.19
C ARG A 636 -13.28 34.96 -31.22
N THR A 637 -14.01 34.56 -30.20
CA THR A 637 -15.47 34.65 -30.21
C THR A 637 -15.95 35.00 -28.83
N GLY A 638 -16.74 36.07 -28.68
CA GLY A 638 -17.56 36.33 -27.49
C GLY A 638 -18.68 35.29 -27.30
N LEU A 639 -18.46 34.05 -27.75
CA LEU A 639 -19.31 32.90 -27.56
C LEU A 639 -19.08 32.34 -26.15
N PRO A 640 -20.14 31.95 -25.45
CA PRO A 640 -20.00 31.28 -24.16
C PRO A 640 -19.26 29.95 -24.36
N VAL A 641 -18.27 29.70 -23.52
CA VAL A 641 -17.63 28.40 -23.36
C VAL A 641 -18.31 27.64 -22.23
N SER A 642 -18.20 26.32 -22.23
CA SER A 642 -18.68 25.49 -21.13
C SER A 642 -17.49 24.97 -20.33
N VAL A 643 -17.44 25.28 -19.04
CA VAL A 643 -16.46 24.73 -18.10
C VAL A 643 -17.06 23.49 -17.46
N ARG A 644 -16.33 22.37 -17.47
CA ARG A 644 -16.73 21.21 -16.65
C ARG A 644 -16.06 21.27 -15.29
N ASP A 645 -16.85 21.61 -14.29
CA ASP A 645 -16.46 21.70 -12.89
C ASP A 645 -17.30 20.73 -12.06
N ARG A 646 -16.63 19.85 -11.30
CA ARG A 646 -17.26 18.80 -10.47
C ARG A 646 -18.38 18.00 -11.19
N GLY A 647 -18.17 17.70 -12.47
CA GLY A 647 -19.11 16.93 -13.29
C GLY A 647 -20.30 17.73 -13.84
N ARG A 648 -20.37 19.05 -13.61
CA ARG A 648 -21.41 19.94 -14.15
C ARG A 648 -20.85 20.82 -15.27
N ALA A 649 -21.63 21.04 -16.32
CA ALA A 649 -21.32 22.00 -17.37
C ALA A 649 -21.79 23.40 -16.95
N ILE A 650 -20.86 24.34 -16.86
CA ILE A 650 -21.09 25.72 -16.42
C ILE A 650 -20.77 26.66 -17.58
N PRO A 651 -21.73 27.43 -18.10
CA PRO A 651 -21.46 28.48 -19.07
C PRO A 651 -20.51 29.54 -18.49
N ALA A 652 -19.52 29.96 -19.27
CA ALA A 652 -18.57 30.98 -18.87
C ALA A 652 -18.13 31.81 -20.08
N LYS A 653 -17.60 33.00 -19.81
CA LYS A 653 -17.07 33.93 -20.81
C LYS A 653 -15.57 34.03 -20.70
N LEU A 654 -14.91 34.14 -21.85
CA LEU A 654 -13.48 34.37 -21.95
C LEU A 654 -13.21 35.86 -22.14
N GLU A 655 -12.27 36.38 -21.38
CA GLU A 655 -11.80 37.75 -21.49
C GLU A 655 -10.27 37.72 -21.61
N VAL A 656 -9.75 38.30 -22.68
CA VAL A 656 -8.31 38.37 -22.91
C VAL A 656 -7.72 39.37 -21.92
N LEU A 657 -6.72 38.94 -21.17
CA LEU A 657 -5.93 39.86 -20.35
C LEU A 657 -5.08 40.70 -21.32
N GLU A 658 -5.26 42.02 -21.34
CA GLU A 658 -4.41 42.91 -22.14
C GLU A 658 -2.94 42.72 -21.72
N GLU A 659 -2.05 42.52 -22.71
CA GLU A 659 -0.62 42.44 -22.47
C GLU A 659 -0.15 43.83 -21.97
N ALA A 660 0.27 43.89 -20.70
CA ALA A 660 0.85 45.09 -20.09
C ALA A 660 2.35 45.20 -20.36
#